data_AF-A0A3A5MAV4-F1
#
_entry.id   AF-A0A3A5MAV4-F1
#
_cell.length_a   1.000
_cell.length_b   1.000
_cell.length_c   1.000
_cell.angle_alpha   90.00
_cell.angle_beta   90.00
_cell.angle_gamma   90.00
#
_symmetry.space_group_name_H-M   'P 1'
#
loop_
_entity.id
_entity.type
_entity.pdbx_description
1 polymer ?
#
loop_
_entity_poly.entity_id
_entity_poly.type
_entity_poly.pdbx_seq_one_letter_code
_entity_poly.pdbx_strand_id
1 'polypeptide(L)'
;MAAQIFNGLVAASSTSYLHWAEAFEISNGLTMEFTHLLTKGVRLQQVIDDQISERLHLARDLELEILSICGVSGQWGASVPLDSLLRQVHASDFEARRAIERLVTEHMIIKAGERLTAIHQLRSTAIAVAIHRTPPPHLRDSVAKTLPLLHTDDIASFTASALTARSDLDTIVLDAALASAPSVARFIAYLHGLRAASFSRRAMRWVEIAESHSVVPAKRAYIFQWAVAEIDTSVFPKNVQAAVKEMADSPTESLAARLLGDLDPAALKNVLIDSALDELPQLFAELRDANPEQIKALVSAARERRLVASLSTATLPQIGDIISAAMTVGHLVGVALCESAGGQGHLLDRFASETPWILEAEIRKGNDGLIGYARILQHAELDQSDHAQAVAIGRRLLRLFPDITEVDVAVLLPGGHALVIGEHNFAATGLIRRNDITEREVSWNQERIIRSVSLIAESDTTRLFTALGLIDRLILPLAQLATSLVTGRQGSRSQPNPVDLISSISKAANDIGPAFGATYTTNGKFNTLDDVSGFITDVTDNLIPRMLKGTSEFSLLAAHLRDHILSRSLVGIKNQRWYLVGLDHHPAALDELEDLLESLYLVLYECGRDASSGTRVLMRAKSARAEWALKRGAAEAHRLSTLSSDAEYEEFRRAIAPLSQATALKNTQTPGKFGTRALSYEVATVLEWPQHLGEVIEFSITNSESMGNDIVVAPTCQGLLLAGMEVRIYNGKAWPGADLDEMRAVLPPTSPAPLFDQVRGAFDALSQLYTARDLPTSQLRIPTIAQFKIDAQQTFAAAMVEVESFPSDAVTIELKRLLRQFARDIEDLNAPNLASALVAGLLFGEDDASLLETTAAVLLARQWDIDRKVALAVLDAE
;
A
#
# COMPACT_ATOMS: atom_id res chain seq x y z
N MET A 1 -32.44 14.07 -20.37
CA MET A 1 -33.58 13.94 -19.44
C MET A 1 -33.23 14.34 -18.02
N ALA A 2 -32.23 13.74 -17.34
CA ALA A 2 -31.86 14.10 -15.97
C ALA A 2 -31.53 15.60 -15.77
N ALA A 3 -30.68 16.17 -16.63
CA ALA A 3 -30.37 17.61 -16.63
C ALA A 3 -31.62 18.50 -16.82
N GLN A 4 -32.61 18.07 -17.62
CA GLN A 4 -33.84 18.82 -17.83
C GLN A 4 -34.74 18.83 -16.58
N ILE A 5 -34.84 17.70 -15.89
CA ILE A 5 -35.57 17.59 -14.62
C ILE A 5 -34.94 18.48 -13.56
N PHE A 6 -33.61 18.43 -13.42
CA PHE A 6 -32.87 19.30 -12.51
C PHE A 6 -33.10 20.78 -12.82
N ASN A 7 -32.93 21.21 -14.07
CA ASN A 7 -33.16 22.60 -14.47
C ASN A 7 -34.60 23.07 -14.20
N GLY A 8 -35.59 22.19 -14.38
CA GLY A 8 -36.99 22.46 -14.02
C GLY A 8 -37.18 22.66 -12.50
N LEU A 9 -36.53 21.86 -11.67
CA LEU A 9 -36.58 21.98 -10.21
C LEU A 9 -35.84 23.23 -9.71
N VAL A 10 -34.71 23.59 -10.33
CA VAL A 10 -33.97 24.84 -10.03
C VAL A 10 -34.84 26.05 -10.37
N ALA A 11 -35.46 26.07 -11.56
CA ALA A 11 -36.37 27.15 -11.95
C ALA A 11 -37.56 27.30 -10.98
N ALA A 12 -38.02 26.19 -10.40
CA ALA A 12 -39.08 26.14 -9.40
C ALA A 12 -38.59 26.32 -7.94
N SER A 13 -37.30 26.63 -7.71
CA SER A 13 -36.69 26.73 -6.37
C SER A 13 -36.97 25.52 -5.45
N SER A 14 -37.11 24.34 -6.06
CA SER A 14 -37.55 23.10 -5.40
C SER A 14 -36.38 22.13 -5.13
N THR A 15 -35.14 22.54 -5.43
CA THR A 15 -33.92 21.78 -5.11
C THR A 15 -32.83 22.71 -4.59
N SER A 16 -32.01 22.19 -3.68
CA SER A 16 -30.79 22.86 -3.18
C SER A 16 -29.50 22.19 -3.67
N TYR A 17 -29.61 21.21 -4.59
CA TYR A 17 -28.45 20.56 -5.19
C TYR A 17 -27.72 21.52 -6.14
N LEU A 18 -26.39 21.50 -6.11
CA LEU A 18 -25.55 22.35 -6.96
C LEU A 18 -25.47 21.83 -8.40
N HIS A 19 -25.54 20.51 -8.59
CA HIS A 19 -25.53 19.87 -9.89
C HIS A 19 -26.28 18.54 -9.87
N TRP A 20 -26.62 18.00 -11.04
CA TRP A 20 -27.46 16.80 -11.19
C TRP A 20 -26.68 15.48 -11.26
N ALA A 21 -25.41 15.52 -11.69
CA ALA A 21 -24.65 14.32 -12.05
C ALA A 21 -24.50 13.33 -10.90
N GLU A 22 -24.09 13.80 -9.72
CA GLU A 22 -23.91 12.94 -8.53
C GLU A 22 -25.24 12.31 -8.08
N ALA A 23 -26.33 13.09 -8.02
CA ALA A 23 -27.65 12.56 -7.68
C ALA A 23 -28.15 11.52 -8.70
N PHE A 24 -27.82 11.70 -9.98
CA PHE A 24 -28.17 10.75 -11.04
C PHE A 24 -27.39 9.44 -10.90
N GLU A 25 -26.08 9.51 -10.61
CA GLU A 25 -25.25 8.33 -10.34
C GLU A 25 -25.74 7.56 -9.11
N ILE A 26 -26.02 8.27 -8.00
CA ILE A 26 -26.55 7.65 -6.77
C ILE A 26 -27.91 6.98 -7.04
N SER A 27 -28.76 7.60 -7.87
CA SER A 27 -30.07 7.03 -8.23
C SER A 27 -30.01 5.80 -9.14
N ASN A 28 -28.83 5.43 -9.65
CA ASN A 28 -28.62 4.36 -10.62
C ASN A 28 -29.56 4.47 -11.84
N GLY A 29 -29.81 5.69 -12.31
CA GLY A 29 -30.70 5.98 -13.46
C GLY A 29 -32.21 5.96 -13.17
N LEU A 30 -32.64 5.73 -11.94
CA LEU A 30 -34.06 5.68 -11.59
C LEU A 30 -34.65 7.07 -11.37
N THR A 31 -35.67 7.42 -12.17
CA THR A 31 -36.19 8.80 -12.25
C THR A 31 -36.88 9.27 -10.96
N MET A 32 -37.58 8.38 -10.23
CA MET A 32 -38.28 8.74 -9.00
C MET A 32 -37.30 8.97 -7.84
N GLU A 33 -36.29 8.12 -7.72
CA GLU A 33 -35.21 8.17 -6.75
C GLU A 33 -34.31 9.38 -7.00
N PHE A 34 -33.99 9.65 -8.26
CA PHE A 34 -33.31 10.88 -8.69
C PHE A 34 -34.10 12.12 -8.28
N THR A 35 -35.42 12.15 -8.56
CA THR A 35 -36.27 13.28 -8.17
C THR A 35 -36.40 13.38 -6.64
N HIS A 36 -36.44 12.26 -5.93
CA HIS A 36 -36.48 12.21 -4.47
C HIS A 36 -35.23 12.85 -3.86
N LEU A 37 -34.04 12.47 -4.34
CA LEU A 37 -32.76 13.07 -3.93
C LEU A 37 -32.80 14.59 -4.15
N LEU A 38 -33.22 15.03 -5.34
CA LEU A 38 -33.28 16.46 -5.67
C LEU A 38 -34.33 17.25 -4.88
N THR A 39 -35.41 16.62 -4.39
CA THR A 39 -36.55 17.30 -3.73
C THR A 39 -36.62 17.08 -2.21
N LYS A 40 -35.53 16.63 -1.58
CA LYS A 40 -35.46 16.31 -0.14
C LYS A 40 -36.53 15.32 0.33
N GLY A 41 -36.97 14.47 -0.56
CA GLY A 41 -37.70 13.25 -0.25
C GLY A 41 -39.23 13.30 -0.13
N VAL A 42 -39.87 14.46 -0.24
CA VAL A 42 -41.33 14.63 -0.03
C VAL A 42 -42.18 13.76 -0.98
N ARG A 43 -41.79 13.67 -2.25
CA ARG A 43 -42.64 13.05 -3.28
C ARG A 43 -42.68 11.52 -3.23
N LEU A 44 -41.58 10.86 -2.86
CA LEU A 44 -41.55 9.39 -2.74
C LEU A 44 -42.40 8.92 -1.56
N GLN A 45 -42.27 9.59 -0.42
CA GLN A 45 -42.99 9.16 0.79
C GLN A 45 -44.49 9.24 0.60
N GLN A 46 -45.01 10.30 -0.04
CA GLN A 46 -46.43 10.43 -0.35
C GLN A 46 -46.95 9.29 -1.23
N VAL A 47 -46.22 8.96 -2.30
CA VAL A 47 -46.61 7.85 -3.19
C VAL A 47 -46.63 6.52 -2.44
N ILE A 48 -45.64 6.26 -1.58
CA ILE A 48 -45.59 5.03 -0.79
C ILE A 48 -46.72 4.99 0.25
N ASP A 49 -47.02 6.12 0.91
CA ASP A 49 -48.12 6.21 1.87
C ASP A 49 -49.47 5.89 1.21
N ASP A 50 -49.72 6.42 0.01
CA ASP A 50 -50.93 6.14 -0.78
C ASP A 50 -51.01 4.65 -1.17
N GLN A 51 -49.90 4.08 -1.64
CA GLN A 51 -49.81 2.67 -2.03
C GLN A 51 -50.01 1.70 -0.85
N ILE A 52 -49.56 2.05 0.35
CA ILE A 52 -49.79 1.26 1.57
C ILE A 52 -51.25 1.42 2.05
N SER A 53 -51.80 2.64 2.00
CA SER A 53 -53.19 2.90 2.38
C SER A 53 -54.18 2.15 1.50
N GLU A 54 -53.94 2.11 0.18
CA GLU A 54 -54.76 1.34 -0.76
C GLU A 54 -54.75 -0.16 -0.42
N ARG A 55 -53.59 -0.73 -0.06
CA ARG A 55 -53.47 -2.15 0.33
C ARG A 55 -54.26 -2.48 1.59
N LEU A 56 -54.25 -1.58 2.57
CA LEU A 56 -55.06 -1.70 3.78
C LEU A 56 -56.56 -1.69 3.43
N HIS A 57 -56.99 -0.76 2.56
CA HIS A 57 -58.39 -0.71 2.11
C HIS A 57 -58.83 -1.95 1.32
N LEU A 58 -57.92 -2.56 0.56
CA LEU A 58 -58.17 -3.75 -0.24
C LEU A 58 -57.92 -5.08 0.50
N ALA A 59 -57.63 -5.05 1.81
CA ALA A 59 -57.34 -6.23 2.65
C ALA A 59 -56.26 -7.15 2.05
N ARG A 60 -55.18 -6.56 1.53
CA ARG A 60 -54.06 -7.31 0.92
C ARG A 60 -53.00 -7.68 1.97
N ASP A 61 -53.41 -8.45 2.99
CA ASP A 61 -52.60 -8.68 4.19
C ASP A 61 -51.25 -9.37 3.91
N LEU A 62 -51.24 -10.36 3.00
CA LEU A 62 -50.00 -11.04 2.59
C LEU A 62 -48.99 -10.08 1.94
N GLU A 63 -49.46 -9.11 1.15
CA GLU A 63 -48.60 -8.10 0.56
C GLU A 63 -48.01 -7.18 1.64
N LEU A 64 -48.80 -6.81 2.64
CA LEU A 64 -48.34 -6.00 3.77
C LEU A 64 -47.34 -6.76 4.64
N GLU A 65 -47.53 -8.06 4.87
CA GLU A 65 -46.58 -8.88 5.62
C GLU A 65 -45.24 -8.99 4.88
N ILE A 66 -45.26 -9.27 3.58
CA ILE A 66 -44.04 -9.28 2.74
C ILE A 66 -43.34 -7.92 2.78
N LEU A 67 -44.09 -6.82 2.63
CA LEU A 67 -43.52 -5.47 2.66
C LEU A 67 -42.98 -5.08 4.04
N SER A 68 -43.55 -5.60 5.13
CA SER A 68 -43.03 -5.36 6.48
C SER A 68 -41.62 -5.95 6.64
N ILE A 69 -41.40 -7.16 6.11
CA ILE A 69 -40.12 -7.86 6.17
C ILE A 69 -39.11 -7.24 5.19
N CYS A 70 -39.49 -7.08 3.91
CA CYS A 70 -38.60 -6.55 2.87
C CYS A 70 -38.29 -5.05 3.07
N GLY A 71 -39.25 -4.28 3.61
CA GLY A 71 -39.03 -2.88 3.98
C GLY A 71 -38.01 -2.76 5.12
N VAL A 72 -38.14 -3.58 6.16
CA VAL A 72 -37.20 -3.62 7.30
C VAL A 72 -35.83 -4.15 6.91
N SER A 73 -35.74 -5.21 6.11
CA SER A 73 -34.44 -5.70 5.63
C SER A 73 -33.76 -4.64 4.77
N GLY A 74 -34.50 -4.10 3.79
CA GLY A 74 -33.96 -3.21 2.79
C GLY A 74 -33.60 -1.82 3.30
N GLN A 75 -34.22 -1.31 4.37
CA GLN A 75 -33.87 0.02 4.92
C GLN A 75 -32.46 0.03 5.52
N TRP A 76 -31.98 -1.13 5.96
CA TRP A 76 -30.64 -1.33 6.50
C TRP A 76 -29.77 -2.19 5.59
N GLY A 77 -30.04 -2.13 4.28
CA GLY A 77 -29.16 -2.68 3.25
C GLY A 77 -29.15 -4.20 3.14
N ALA A 78 -30.14 -4.90 3.72
CA ALA A 78 -30.22 -6.35 3.68
C ALA A 78 -31.31 -6.87 2.75
N SER A 79 -31.13 -8.12 2.31
CA SER A 79 -32.03 -8.82 1.43
C SER A 79 -32.54 -10.10 2.07
N VAL A 80 -33.70 -10.56 1.60
CA VAL A 80 -34.35 -11.77 2.15
C VAL A 80 -34.38 -12.85 1.07
N PRO A 81 -33.84 -14.05 1.33
CA PRO A 81 -33.99 -15.19 0.43
C PRO A 81 -35.46 -15.55 0.27
N LEU A 82 -35.90 -15.73 -0.98
CA LEU A 82 -37.29 -15.98 -1.32
C LEU A 82 -37.84 -17.23 -0.62
N ASP A 83 -37.11 -18.34 -0.65
CA ASP A 83 -37.52 -19.59 -0.01
C ASP A 83 -37.70 -19.47 1.51
N SER A 84 -36.86 -18.66 2.16
CA SER A 84 -36.95 -18.40 3.59
C SER A 84 -38.18 -17.56 3.91
N LEU A 85 -38.46 -16.54 3.09
CA LEU A 85 -39.66 -15.74 3.21
C LEU A 85 -40.92 -16.60 3.00
N LEU A 86 -40.98 -17.41 1.93
CA LEU A 86 -42.14 -18.25 1.60
C LEU A 86 -42.45 -19.27 2.70
N ARG A 87 -41.44 -19.80 3.40
CA ARG A 87 -41.65 -20.67 4.56
C ARG A 87 -42.22 -19.94 5.78
N GLN A 88 -41.96 -18.64 5.88
CA GLN A 88 -42.41 -17.80 7.00
C GLN A 88 -43.83 -17.28 6.79
N VAL A 89 -44.14 -16.74 5.61
CA VAL A 89 -45.50 -16.31 5.28
C VAL A 89 -46.34 -17.56 5.05
N HIS A 90 -47.21 -17.88 6.00
CA HIS A 90 -48.10 -19.06 6.01
C HIS A 90 -49.17 -19.02 4.91
N ALA A 91 -48.78 -18.89 3.64
CA ALA A 91 -49.62 -18.76 2.47
C ALA A 91 -49.36 -19.91 1.48
N SER A 92 -50.32 -20.17 0.59
CA SER A 92 -50.08 -21.12 -0.51
C SER A 92 -49.10 -20.56 -1.54
N ASP A 93 -48.35 -21.43 -2.23
CA ASP A 93 -47.38 -21.03 -3.26
C ASP A 93 -47.99 -20.10 -4.32
N PHE A 94 -49.25 -20.36 -4.71
CA PHE A 94 -49.96 -19.55 -5.70
C PHE A 94 -50.38 -18.17 -5.17
N GLU A 95 -50.73 -18.04 -3.89
CA GLU A 95 -51.05 -16.76 -3.27
C GLU A 95 -49.81 -15.90 -3.10
N ALA A 96 -48.73 -16.50 -2.59
CA ALA A 96 -47.45 -15.84 -2.43
C ALA A 96 -46.89 -15.39 -3.79
N ARG A 97 -46.95 -16.24 -4.82
CA ARG A 97 -46.57 -15.87 -6.18
C ARG A 97 -47.36 -14.67 -6.70
N ARG A 98 -48.69 -14.67 -6.57
CA ARG A 98 -49.54 -13.54 -7.01
C ARG A 98 -49.26 -12.26 -6.23
N ALA A 99 -48.97 -12.35 -4.94
CA ALA A 99 -48.59 -11.19 -4.13
C ALA A 99 -47.25 -10.62 -4.60
N ILE A 100 -46.23 -11.46 -4.75
CA ILE A 100 -44.90 -11.05 -5.21
C ILE A 100 -44.94 -10.46 -6.62
N GLU A 101 -45.61 -11.10 -7.58
CA GLU A 101 -45.72 -10.58 -8.96
C GLU A 101 -46.36 -9.18 -8.99
N ARG A 102 -47.38 -8.94 -8.16
CA ARG A 102 -47.98 -7.60 -8.02
C ARG A 102 -47.03 -6.60 -7.37
N LEU A 103 -46.39 -6.96 -6.26
CA LEU A 103 -45.42 -6.08 -5.60
C LEU A 103 -44.25 -5.72 -6.51
N VAL A 104 -43.78 -6.64 -7.35
CA VAL A 104 -42.75 -6.37 -8.37
C VAL A 104 -43.28 -5.46 -9.47
N THR A 105 -44.49 -5.72 -9.98
CA THR A 105 -45.12 -4.90 -11.04
C THR A 105 -45.38 -3.47 -10.57
N GLU A 106 -45.81 -3.31 -9.31
CA GLU A 106 -46.04 -2.02 -8.66
C GLU A 106 -44.73 -1.39 -8.12
N HIS A 107 -43.58 -2.01 -8.42
CA HIS A 107 -42.23 -1.55 -8.07
C HIS A 107 -41.98 -1.42 -6.56
N MET A 108 -42.76 -2.10 -5.72
CA MET A 108 -42.58 -2.10 -4.27
C MET A 108 -41.37 -2.94 -3.84
N ILE A 109 -41.10 -4.04 -4.56
CA ILE A 109 -39.94 -4.93 -4.36
C ILE A 109 -39.32 -5.33 -5.71
N ILE A 110 -38.08 -5.82 -5.70
CA ILE A 110 -37.40 -6.48 -6.83
C ILE A 110 -37.14 -7.93 -6.45
N LYS A 111 -37.30 -8.80 -7.44
CA LYS A 111 -36.75 -10.15 -7.42
C LYS A 111 -35.40 -10.16 -8.14
N ALA A 112 -34.31 -10.26 -7.38
CA ALA A 112 -32.95 -10.37 -7.89
C ALA A 112 -32.46 -11.81 -7.71
N GLY A 113 -32.63 -12.65 -8.74
CA GLY A 113 -32.45 -14.10 -8.61
C GLY A 113 -33.40 -14.69 -7.58
N GLU A 114 -32.87 -15.40 -6.59
CA GLU A 114 -33.62 -16.00 -5.48
C GLU A 114 -33.75 -15.10 -4.24
N ARG A 115 -33.51 -13.79 -4.40
CA ARG A 115 -33.56 -12.82 -3.30
C ARG A 115 -34.61 -11.75 -3.57
N LEU A 116 -35.27 -11.31 -2.50
CA LEU A 116 -36.19 -10.19 -2.50
C LEU A 116 -35.56 -9.00 -1.75
N THR A 117 -35.54 -7.86 -2.42
CA THR A 117 -35.13 -6.56 -1.88
C THR A 117 -36.12 -5.50 -2.30
N ALA A 118 -36.11 -4.32 -1.70
CA ALA A 118 -36.68 -3.17 -2.41
C ALA A 118 -35.74 -2.73 -3.56
N ILE A 119 -36.25 -1.87 -4.44
CA ILE A 119 -35.49 -1.29 -5.57
C ILE A 119 -34.26 -0.53 -5.09
N HIS A 120 -34.39 0.18 -3.97
CA HIS A 120 -33.38 1.06 -3.42
C HIS A 120 -33.62 1.22 -1.91
N GLN A 121 -32.56 1.47 -1.12
CA GLN A 121 -32.65 1.62 0.34
C GLN A 121 -33.64 2.72 0.77
N LEU A 122 -33.67 3.83 0.03
CA LEU A 122 -34.62 4.94 0.24
C LEU A 122 -36.08 4.47 0.17
N ARG A 123 -36.41 3.61 -0.79
CA ARG A 123 -37.77 3.08 -0.94
C ARG A 123 -38.11 2.10 0.18
N SER A 124 -37.18 1.22 0.56
CA SER A 124 -37.36 0.33 1.72
C SER A 124 -37.66 1.12 3.00
N THR A 125 -36.92 2.22 3.20
CA THR A 125 -37.10 3.12 4.35
C THR A 125 -38.49 3.74 4.32
N ALA A 126 -38.93 4.27 3.16
CA ALA A 126 -40.26 4.84 3.02
C ALA A 126 -41.38 3.81 3.28
N ILE A 127 -41.20 2.57 2.81
CA ILE A 127 -42.12 1.45 3.05
C ILE A 127 -42.16 1.10 4.54
N ALA A 128 -41.01 0.94 5.18
CA ALA A 128 -40.92 0.63 6.60
C ALA A 128 -41.56 1.74 7.44
N VAL A 129 -41.32 3.01 7.12
CA VAL A 129 -41.96 4.14 7.79
C VAL A 129 -43.48 4.10 7.60
N ALA A 130 -43.96 3.87 6.38
CA ALA A 130 -45.40 3.84 6.09
C ALA A 130 -46.14 2.70 6.82
N ILE A 131 -45.58 1.50 6.80
CA ILE A 131 -46.17 0.31 7.46
C ILE A 131 -46.23 0.47 8.98
N HIS A 132 -45.17 0.99 9.58
CA HIS A 132 -45.07 1.08 11.05
C HIS A 132 -45.57 2.42 11.60
N ARG A 133 -46.10 3.32 10.75
CA ARG A 133 -46.62 4.64 11.17
C ARG A 133 -47.79 4.50 12.14
N THR A 134 -48.66 3.53 11.90
CA THR A 134 -49.86 3.26 12.72
C THR A 134 -49.91 1.78 13.11
N PRO A 135 -49.20 1.38 14.19
CA PRO A 135 -49.19 -0.02 14.62
C PRO A 135 -50.58 -0.56 14.99
N PRO A 136 -50.83 -1.89 14.87
CA PRO A 136 -49.90 -2.96 14.48
C PRO A 136 -49.68 -3.08 12.96
N PRO A 137 -48.54 -3.65 12.49
CA PRO A 137 -47.44 -4.24 13.28
C PRO A 137 -46.49 -3.20 13.89
N HIS A 138 -45.81 -3.52 15.00
CA HIS A 138 -44.72 -2.69 15.52
C HIS A 138 -43.41 -3.00 14.79
N LEU A 139 -42.55 -1.99 14.61
CA LEU A 139 -41.23 -2.15 13.98
C LEU A 139 -40.40 -3.25 14.66
N ARG A 140 -40.42 -3.30 16.00
CA ARG A 140 -39.72 -4.31 16.81
C ARG A 140 -40.11 -5.74 16.43
N ASP A 141 -41.40 -5.99 16.23
CA ASP A 141 -41.91 -7.31 15.85
C ASP A 141 -41.49 -7.68 14.42
N SER A 142 -41.55 -6.72 13.50
CA SER A 142 -41.07 -6.91 12.12
C SER A 142 -39.56 -7.20 12.08
N VAL A 143 -38.74 -6.52 12.89
CA VAL A 143 -37.30 -6.80 13.03
C VAL A 143 -37.06 -8.21 13.56
N ALA A 144 -37.76 -8.61 14.62
CA ALA A 144 -37.64 -9.94 15.20
C ALA A 144 -38.00 -11.04 14.19
N LYS A 145 -39.00 -10.80 13.33
CA LYS A 145 -39.37 -11.70 12.22
C LYS A 145 -38.33 -11.71 11.08
N THR A 146 -37.68 -10.58 10.80
CA THR A 146 -36.72 -10.46 9.71
C THR A 146 -35.38 -11.13 10.02
N LEU A 147 -34.86 -11.00 11.25
CA LEU A 147 -33.52 -11.47 11.64
C LEU A 147 -33.22 -12.95 11.33
N PRO A 148 -34.14 -13.92 11.60
CA PRO A 148 -33.92 -15.33 11.24
C PRO A 148 -33.87 -15.58 9.73
N LEU A 149 -34.47 -14.69 8.92
CA LEU A 149 -34.59 -14.84 7.47
C LEU A 149 -33.40 -14.26 6.72
N LEU A 150 -32.60 -13.40 7.35
CA LEU A 150 -31.45 -12.78 6.71
C LEU A 150 -30.42 -13.83 6.29
N HIS A 151 -29.84 -13.62 5.11
CA HIS A 151 -28.64 -14.33 4.68
C HIS A 151 -27.46 -13.94 5.57
N THR A 152 -26.53 -14.88 5.81
CA THR A 152 -25.38 -14.66 6.70
C THR A 152 -24.59 -13.39 6.33
N ASP A 153 -24.31 -13.18 5.05
CA ASP A 153 -23.57 -12.02 4.54
C ASP A 153 -24.23 -10.66 4.86
N ASP A 154 -25.55 -10.63 5.04
CA ASP A 154 -26.30 -9.39 5.27
C ASP A 154 -26.43 -9.07 6.78
N ILE A 155 -26.21 -10.05 7.67
CA ILE A 155 -26.46 -9.92 9.12
C ILE A 155 -25.65 -8.78 9.73
N ALA A 156 -24.36 -8.71 9.40
CA ALA A 156 -23.47 -7.75 10.04
C ALA A 156 -23.82 -6.30 9.67
N SER A 157 -24.04 -6.05 8.37
CA SER A 157 -24.44 -4.72 7.87
C SER A 157 -25.81 -4.30 8.40
N PHE A 158 -26.78 -5.22 8.39
CA PHE A 158 -28.10 -4.99 8.96
C PHE A 158 -28.01 -4.64 10.44
N THR A 159 -27.30 -5.45 11.23
CA THR A 159 -27.15 -5.28 12.67
C THR A 159 -26.48 -3.94 12.98
N ALA A 160 -25.37 -3.64 12.31
CA ALA A 160 -24.65 -2.38 12.48
C ALA A 160 -25.56 -1.19 12.21
N SER A 161 -26.25 -1.17 11.06
CA SER A 161 -27.10 -0.05 10.64
C SER A 161 -28.35 0.11 11.52
N ALA A 162 -29.01 -1.00 11.87
CA ALA A 162 -30.22 -1.00 12.69
C ALA A 162 -29.95 -0.46 14.10
N LEU A 163 -28.91 -0.97 14.77
CA LEU A 163 -28.57 -0.55 16.13
C LEU A 163 -27.92 0.83 16.18
N THR A 164 -27.24 1.25 15.11
CA THR A 164 -26.75 2.63 14.98
C THR A 164 -27.91 3.63 14.91
N ALA A 165 -28.96 3.29 14.14
CA ALA A 165 -30.13 4.13 13.99
C ALA A 165 -31.07 4.10 15.22
N ARG A 166 -31.15 2.96 15.91
CA ARG A 166 -32.17 2.71 16.94
C ARG A 166 -31.66 1.81 18.08
N SER A 167 -31.48 2.38 19.27
CA SER A 167 -31.05 1.64 20.46
C SER A 167 -32.15 0.80 21.12
N ASP A 168 -33.43 1.04 20.80
CA ASP A 168 -34.55 0.23 21.30
C ASP A 168 -34.61 -1.19 20.70
N LEU A 169 -33.74 -1.48 19.71
CA LEU A 169 -33.62 -2.77 19.04
C LEU A 169 -32.55 -3.69 19.66
N ASP A 170 -31.70 -3.18 20.57
CA ASP A 170 -30.53 -3.90 21.10
C ASP A 170 -30.89 -5.30 21.61
N THR A 171 -31.89 -5.41 22.49
CA THR A 171 -32.31 -6.70 23.07
C THR A 171 -32.77 -7.69 22.01
N ILE A 172 -33.52 -7.25 21.01
CA ILE A 172 -34.08 -8.14 19.97
C ILE A 172 -32.97 -8.75 19.11
N VAL A 173 -31.94 -7.94 18.79
CA VAL A 173 -30.79 -8.41 18.02
C VAL A 173 -29.92 -9.34 18.86
N LEU A 174 -29.69 -9.02 20.14
CA LEU A 174 -28.93 -9.88 21.06
C LEU A 174 -29.60 -11.25 21.21
N ASP A 175 -30.92 -11.31 21.42
CA ASP A 175 -31.67 -12.56 21.52
C ASP A 175 -31.55 -13.40 20.24
N ALA A 176 -31.62 -12.77 19.06
CA ALA A 176 -31.45 -13.45 17.78
C ALA A 176 -30.00 -13.96 17.57
N ALA A 177 -29.00 -13.23 18.05
CA ALA A 177 -27.61 -13.62 18.01
C ALA A 177 -27.33 -14.83 18.92
N LEU A 178 -27.88 -14.83 20.16
CA LEU A 178 -27.81 -15.97 21.08
C LEU A 178 -28.45 -17.22 20.47
N ALA A 179 -29.65 -17.08 19.89
CA ALA A 179 -30.34 -18.18 19.23
C ALA A 179 -29.58 -18.73 18.00
N SER A 180 -28.75 -17.88 17.36
CA SER A 180 -27.94 -18.24 16.20
C SER A 180 -26.55 -18.78 16.56
N ALA A 181 -26.16 -18.80 17.84
CA ALA A 181 -24.84 -19.25 18.30
C ALA A 181 -24.41 -20.63 17.77
N PRO A 182 -25.30 -21.65 17.65
CA PRO A 182 -24.92 -22.94 17.06
C PRO A 182 -24.44 -22.88 15.60
N SER A 183 -24.74 -21.80 14.87
CA SER A 183 -24.21 -21.55 13.53
C SER A 183 -23.02 -20.60 13.62
N VAL A 184 -21.79 -21.14 13.54
CA VAL A 184 -20.54 -20.38 13.65
C VAL A 184 -20.53 -19.15 12.74
N ALA A 185 -20.84 -19.33 11.45
CA ALA A 185 -20.85 -18.25 10.48
C ALA A 185 -21.85 -17.12 10.82
N ARG A 186 -23.07 -17.45 11.27
CA ARG A 186 -24.06 -16.43 11.70
C ARG A 186 -23.64 -15.75 12.99
N PHE A 187 -23.07 -16.51 13.94
CA PHE A 187 -22.60 -15.97 15.20
C PHE A 187 -21.47 -14.96 15.00
N ILE A 188 -20.49 -15.28 14.14
CA ILE A 188 -19.44 -14.35 13.70
C ILE A 188 -20.05 -13.09 13.09
N ALA A 189 -21.02 -13.23 12.18
CA ALA A 189 -21.66 -12.08 11.53
C ALA A 189 -22.42 -11.17 12.52
N TYR A 190 -23.07 -11.75 13.53
CA TYR A 190 -23.69 -10.97 14.61
C TYR A 190 -22.65 -10.25 15.46
N LEU A 191 -21.61 -10.93 15.94
CA LEU A 191 -20.55 -10.29 16.73
C LEU A 191 -19.92 -9.12 15.96
N HIS A 192 -19.61 -9.32 14.68
CA HIS A 192 -19.06 -8.28 13.82
C HIS A 192 -20.01 -7.07 13.72
N GLY A 193 -21.30 -7.32 13.44
CA GLY A 193 -22.32 -6.27 13.40
C GLY A 193 -22.50 -5.52 14.71
N LEU A 194 -22.44 -6.20 15.86
CA LEU A 194 -22.55 -5.60 17.19
C LEU A 194 -21.34 -4.71 17.52
N ARG A 195 -20.14 -5.14 17.14
CA ARG A 195 -18.91 -4.34 17.28
C ARG A 195 -18.96 -3.11 16.38
N ALA A 196 -19.39 -3.27 15.13
CA ALA A 196 -19.60 -2.18 14.19
C ALA A 196 -20.66 -1.17 14.68
N ALA A 197 -21.78 -1.63 15.24
CA ALA A 197 -22.79 -0.77 15.87
C ALA A 197 -22.22 0.02 17.06
N SER A 198 -21.52 -0.68 17.96
CA SER A 198 -20.90 -0.07 19.15
C SER A 198 -19.90 1.00 18.72
N PHE A 199 -19.04 0.72 17.74
CA PHE A 199 -18.09 1.70 17.22
C PHE A 199 -18.80 2.86 16.50
N SER A 200 -19.86 2.63 15.74
CA SER A 200 -20.59 3.70 15.05
C SER A 200 -21.22 4.69 16.04
N ARG A 201 -21.76 4.20 17.15
CA ARG A 201 -22.22 5.04 18.28
C ARG A 201 -21.08 5.85 18.89
N ARG A 202 -19.91 5.23 19.07
CA ARG A 202 -18.69 5.92 19.54
C ARG A 202 -18.22 6.99 18.56
N ALA A 203 -18.24 6.70 17.27
CA ALA A 203 -17.78 7.60 16.23
C ALA A 203 -18.68 8.85 16.10
N MET A 204 -19.99 8.73 16.34
CA MET A 204 -20.87 9.90 16.45
C MET A 204 -20.42 10.84 17.58
N ARG A 205 -20.02 10.29 18.73
CA ARG A 205 -19.44 11.08 19.83
C ARG A 205 -18.10 11.71 19.45
N TRP A 206 -17.29 11.06 18.63
CA TRP A 206 -16.03 11.63 18.14
C TRP A 206 -16.25 12.89 17.28
N VAL A 207 -17.34 12.98 16.52
CA VAL A 207 -17.69 14.21 15.79
C VAL A 207 -17.89 15.38 16.76
N GLU A 208 -18.64 15.15 17.84
CA GLU A 208 -18.88 16.16 18.89
C GLU A 208 -17.57 16.56 19.61
N ILE A 209 -16.68 15.59 19.87
CA ILE A 209 -15.36 15.85 20.48
C ILE A 209 -14.53 16.73 19.54
N ALA A 210 -14.45 16.40 18.24
CA ALA A 210 -13.70 17.17 17.25
C ALA A 210 -14.18 18.63 17.19
N GLU A 211 -15.50 18.84 17.24
CA GLU A 211 -16.12 20.16 17.26
C GLU A 211 -15.78 20.94 18.54
N SER A 212 -15.87 20.29 19.70
CA SER A 212 -15.55 20.92 20.99
C SER A 212 -14.09 21.40 21.09
N HIS A 213 -13.16 20.69 20.46
CA HIS A 213 -11.74 21.06 20.38
C HIS A 213 -11.39 21.96 19.18
N SER A 214 -12.41 22.46 18.47
CA SER A 214 -12.26 23.35 17.31
C SER A 214 -11.36 22.76 16.21
N VAL A 215 -11.47 21.45 15.96
CA VAL A 215 -10.76 20.81 14.85
C VAL A 215 -11.49 21.09 13.55
N VAL A 216 -10.77 21.70 12.60
CA VAL A 216 -11.29 22.06 11.28
C VAL A 216 -11.71 20.83 10.48
N PRO A 217 -12.81 20.89 9.70
CA PRO A 217 -13.36 19.76 8.93
C PRO A 217 -12.32 18.96 8.13
N ALA A 218 -11.44 19.62 7.39
CA ALA A 218 -10.40 18.98 6.56
C ALA A 218 -9.45 18.09 7.38
N LYS A 219 -9.32 18.32 8.68
CA LYS A 219 -8.40 17.57 9.57
C LYS A 219 -9.10 16.47 10.38
N ARG A 220 -10.44 16.41 10.38
CA ARG A 220 -11.20 15.48 11.22
C ARG A 220 -10.94 14.01 10.86
N ALA A 221 -10.81 13.70 9.57
CA ALA A 221 -10.49 12.34 9.12
C ALA A 221 -9.14 11.84 9.68
N TYR A 222 -8.11 12.70 9.70
CA TYR A 222 -6.80 12.35 10.24
C TYR A 222 -6.83 12.06 11.74
N ILE A 223 -7.51 12.91 12.53
CA ILE A 223 -7.56 12.68 13.98
C ILE A 223 -8.36 11.42 14.34
N PHE A 224 -9.38 11.06 13.55
CA PHE A 224 -10.10 9.79 13.73
C PHE A 224 -9.17 8.61 13.42
N GLN A 225 -8.40 8.69 12.33
CA GLN A 225 -7.39 7.68 12.01
C GLN A 225 -6.34 7.55 13.12
N TRP A 226 -5.84 8.66 13.66
CA TRP A 226 -4.86 8.65 14.74
C TRP A 226 -5.43 8.10 16.05
N ALA A 227 -6.70 8.38 16.35
CA ALA A 227 -7.41 7.80 17.48
C ALA A 227 -7.66 6.29 17.31
N VAL A 228 -7.87 5.80 16.08
CA VAL A 228 -7.99 4.37 15.78
C VAL A 228 -6.63 3.66 15.88
N ALA A 229 -5.57 4.29 15.38
CA ALA A 229 -4.22 3.70 15.30
C ALA A 229 -3.36 3.95 16.55
N GLU A 230 -3.87 4.69 17.53
CA GLU A 230 -3.20 5.00 18.80
C GLU A 230 -1.78 5.61 18.60
N ILE A 231 -1.66 6.49 17.61
CA ILE A 231 -0.38 7.12 17.25
C ILE A 231 0.05 8.08 18.36
N ASP A 232 1.36 8.16 18.62
CA ASP A 232 1.91 9.22 19.48
C ASP A 232 1.64 10.59 18.85
N THR A 233 0.81 11.37 19.52
CA THR A 233 0.39 12.69 19.03
C THR A 233 1.24 13.85 19.58
N SER A 234 2.31 13.56 20.31
CA SER A 234 3.16 14.55 20.99
C SER A 234 3.68 15.68 20.09
N VAL A 235 3.83 15.41 18.79
CA VAL A 235 4.32 16.35 17.77
C VAL A 235 3.24 17.30 17.21
N PHE A 236 1.95 17.06 17.47
CA PHE A 236 0.84 17.83 16.91
C PHE A 236 0.38 19.00 17.81
N PRO A 237 -0.45 19.94 17.32
CA PRO A 237 -1.01 21.00 18.16
C PRO A 237 -1.78 20.48 19.39
N LYS A 238 -1.75 21.22 20.51
CA LYS A 238 -2.35 20.78 21.79
C LYS A 238 -3.84 20.44 21.72
N ASN A 239 -4.62 21.18 20.93
CA ASN A 239 -6.04 20.91 20.74
C ASN A 239 -6.26 19.57 20.02
N VAL A 240 -5.41 19.23 19.06
CA VAL A 240 -5.43 17.93 18.36
C VAL A 240 -5.02 16.80 19.30
N GLN A 241 -3.97 16.99 20.11
CA GLN A 241 -3.57 16.01 21.13
C GLN A 241 -4.71 15.71 22.12
N ALA A 242 -5.37 16.77 22.63
CA ALA A 242 -6.47 16.64 23.56
C ALA A 242 -7.68 15.93 22.94
N ALA A 243 -8.03 16.28 21.69
CA ALA A 243 -9.12 15.64 20.96
C ALA A 243 -8.86 14.14 20.73
N VAL A 244 -7.67 13.76 20.23
CA VAL A 244 -7.32 12.36 19.98
C VAL A 244 -7.35 11.55 21.28
N LYS A 245 -6.82 12.11 22.36
CA LYS A 245 -6.85 11.46 23.68
C LYS A 245 -8.28 11.26 24.18
N GLU A 246 -9.12 12.30 24.14
CA GLU A 246 -10.53 12.19 24.57
C GLU A 246 -11.31 11.19 23.70
N MET A 247 -11.02 11.11 22.41
CA MET A 247 -11.59 10.10 21.51
C MET A 247 -11.18 8.67 21.90
N ALA A 248 -9.89 8.46 22.19
CA ALA A 248 -9.34 7.18 22.62
C ALA A 248 -9.88 6.74 24.00
N ASP A 249 -10.13 7.69 24.90
CA ASP A 249 -10.68 7.44 26.24
C ASP A 249 -12.22 7.36 26.26
N SER A 250 -12.91 7.75 25.18
CA SER A 250 -14.37 7.80 25.11
C SER A 250 -15.00 6.43 25.41
N PRO A 251 -15.80 6.29 26.48
CA PRO A 251 -16.45 5.03 26.81
C PRO A 251 -17.56 4.72 25.80
N THR A 252 -17.77 3.45 25.51
CA THR A 252 -18.95 2.97 24.77
C THR A 252 -19.30 1.57 25.25
N GLU A 253 -20.58 1.32 25.50
CA GLU A 253 -21.07 -0.02 25.82
C GLU A 253 -20.74 -0.96 24.67
N SER A 254 -19.99 -2.03 24.94
CA SER A 254 -19.76 -3.08 23.94
C SER A 254 -20.96 -4.01 23.92
N LEU A 255 -21.73 -3.94 22.84
CA LEU A 255 -22.83 -4.87 22.59
C LEU A 255 -22.34 -6.31 22.39
N ALA A 256 -21.12 -6.48 21.87
CA ALA A 256 -20.49 -7.79 21.74
C ALA A 256 -20.10 -8.36 23.11
N ALA A 257 -19.52 -7.54 24.00
CA ALA A 257 -19.23 -7.95 25.37
C ALA A 257 -20.51 -8.39 26.11
N ARG A 258 -21.62 -7.66 25.89
CA ARG A 258 -22.94 -8.00 26.44
C ARG A 258 -23.46 -9.32 25.90
N LEU A 259 -23.44 -9.54 24.58
CA LEU A 259 -23.80 -10.83 23.97
C LEU A 259 -22.99 -11.98 24.56
N LEU A 260 -21.67 -11.81 24.67
CA LEU A 260 -20.81 -12.83 25.24
C LEU A 260 -21.16 -13.07 26.71
N GLY A 261 -21.43 -12.02 27.48
CA GLY A 261 -21.83 -12.11 28.89
C GLY A 261 -23.13 -12.91 29.10
N ASP A 262 -24.06 -12.82 28.15
CA ASP A 262 -25.34 -13.56 28.17
C ASP A 262 -25.19 -15.00 27.62
N LEU A 263 -24.09 -15.32 26.94
CA LEU A 263 -23.82 -16.65 26.38
C LEU A 263 -23.25 -17.61 27.43
N ASP A 264 -23.82 -18.81 27.53
CA ASP A 264 -23.29 -19.88 28.37
C ASP A 264 -21.84 -20.23 27.94
N PRO A 265 -20.85 -20.23 28.86
CA PRO A 265 -19.48 -20.66 28.57
C PRO A 265 -19.39 -22.04 27.88
N ALA A 266 -20.32 -22.97 28.18
CA ALA A 266 -20.38 -24.26 27.50
C ALA A 266 -20.80 -24.15 26.04
N ALA A 267 -21.70 -23.22 25.71
CA ALA A 267 -22.09 -22.94 24.33
C ALA A 267 -20.92 -22.34 23.55
N LEU A 268 -20.19 -21.38 24.12
CA LEU A 268 -18.98 -20.79 23.51
C LEU A 268 -17.90 -21.86 23.23
N LYS A 269 -17.71 -22.79 24.17
CA LYS A 269 -16.82 -23.94 24.00
C LYS A 269 -17.21 -24.76 22.75
N ASN A 270 -18.49 -25.07 22.59
CA ASN A 270 -18.98 -25.85 21.45
C ASN A 270 -18.79 -25.09 20.12
N VAL A 271 -19.05 -23.78 20.09
CA VAL A 271 -18.80 -22.93 18.92
C VAL A 271 -17.34 -23.06 18.45
N LEU A 272 -16.37 -23.01 19.37
CA LEU A 272 -14.96 -23.17 19.01
C LEU A 272 -14.65 -24.58 18.47
N ILE A 273 -15.20 -25.62 19.08
CA ILE A 273 -14.96 -27.02 18.69
C ILE A 273 -15.56 -27.35 17.32
N ASP A 274 -16.71 -26.75 17.00
CA ASP A 274 -17.44 -26.99 15.76
C ASP A 274 -16.98 -26.10 14.60
N SER A 275 -16.17 -25.07 14.88
CA SER A 275 -15.58 -24.20 13.86
C SER A 275 -14.58 -24.93 12.98
N ALA A 276 -14.59 -24.63 11.69
CA ALA A 276 -13.52 -25.06 10.79
C ALA A 276 -12.22 -24.27 11.04
N LEU A 277 -11.06 -24.85 10.72
CA LEU A 277 -9.76 -24.24 11.01
C LEU A 277 -9.57 -22.87 10.36
N ASP A 278 -10.14 -22.66 9.18
CA ASP A 278 -10.14 -21.41 8.42
C ASP A 278 -11.05 -20.33 9.02
N GLU A 279 -12.09 -20.73 9.76
CA GLU A 279 -12.99 -19.82 10.47
C GLU A 279 -12.42 -19.32 11.80
N LEU A 280 -11.56 -20.13 12.45
CA LEU A 280 -11.03 -19.85 13.80
C LEU A 280 -10.36 -18.48 13.94
N PRO A 281 -9.49 -18.01 13.02
CA PRO A 281 -8.88 -16.70 13.18
C PRO A 281 -9.91 -15.56 13.10
N GLN A 282 -10.98 -15.72 12.32
CA GLN A 282 -12.08 -14.74 12.28
C GLN A 282 -12.87 -14.77 13.58
N LEU A 283 -13.22 -15.96 14.08
CA LEU A 283 -13.91 -16.12 15.35
C LEU A 283 -13.13 -15.45 16.50
N PHE A 284 -11.82 -15.71 16.62
CA PHE A 284 -11.01 -15.06 17.66
C PHE A 284 -10.94 -13.54 17.50
N ALA A 285 -10.87 -13.02 16.27
CA ALA A 285 -10.91 -11.58 16.03
C ALA A 285 -12.22 -10.93 16.52
N GLU A 286 -13.34 -11.66 16.50
CA GLU A 286 -14.64 -11.21 17.01
C GLU A 286 -14.81 -11.41 18.53
N LEU A 287 -14.01 -12.29 19.15
CA LEU A 287 -14.06 -12.59 20.59
C LEU A 287 -13.15 -11.71 21.45
N ARG A 288 -12.61 -10.61 20.92
CA ARG A 288 -11.67 -9.71 21.63
C ARG A 288 -12.24 -9.11 22.93
N ASP A 289 -13.56 -8.98 23.01
CA ASP A 289 -14.27 -8.45 24.18
C ASP A 289 -14.60 -9.55 25.22
N ALA A 290 -13.98 -10.73 25.12
CA ALA A 290 -14.24 -11.83 26.04
C ALA A 290 -13.79 -11.52 27.47
N ASN A 291 -14.63 -11.87 28.44
CA ASN A 291 -14.35 -11.74 29.86
C ASN A 291 -13.51 -12.93 30.39
N PRO A 292 -13.01 -12.86 31.65
CA PRO A 292 -12.17 -13.93 32.20
C PRO A 292 -12.79 -15.33 32.24
N GLU A 293 -14.11 -15.47 32.40
CA GLU A 293 -14.78 -16.78 32.41
C GLU A 293 -14.86 -17.38 31.00
N GLN A 294 -15.11 -16.54 29.99
CA GLN A 294 -15.08 -16.95 28.59
C GLN A 294 -13.67 -17.32 28.15
N ILE A 295 -12.65 -16.58 28.57
CA ILE A 295 -11.24 -16.94 28.31
C ILE A 295 -10.92 -18.32 28.89
N LYS A 296 -11.37 -18.65 30.11
CA LYS A 296 -11.21 -19.99 30.68
C LYS A 296 -11.90 -21.07 29.83
N ALA A 297 -13.12 -20.79 29.35
CA ALA A 297 -13.84 -21.71 28.47
C ALA A 297 -13.10 -21.95 27.15
N LEU A 298 -12.55 -20.90 26.53
CA LEU A 298 -11.74 -20.99 25.31
C LEU A 298 -10.43 -21.77 25.54
N VAL A 299 -9.75 -21.55 26.66
CA VAL A 299 -8.57 -22.34 27.05
C VAL A 299 -8.92 -23.82 27.22
N SER A 300 -10.06 -24.13 27.85
CA SER A 300 -10.54 -25.50 27.96
C SER A 300 -10.89 -26.10 26.59
N ALA A 301 -11.52 -25.31 25.71
CA ALA A 301 -11.90 -25.73 24.36
C ALA A 301 -10.68 -26.01 23.47
N ALA A 302 -9.62 -25.19 23.58
CA ALA A 302 -8.36 -25.36 22.84
C ALA A 302 -7.75 -26.74 23.03
N ARG A 303 -7.91 -27.33 24.22
CA ARG A 303 -7.36 -28.64 24.63
C ARG A 303 -8.25 -29.83 24.25
N GLU A 304 -9.39 -29.59 23.61
CA GLU A 304 -10.30 -30.66 23.24
C GLU A 304 -9.75 -31.52 22.10
N ARG A 305 -9.99 -32.84 22.21
CA ARG A 305 -9.37 -33.84 21.33
C ARG A 305 -9.63 -33.58 19.84
N ARG A 306 -10.83 -33.09 19.49
CA ARG A 306 -11.20 -32.79 18.10
C ARG A 306 -10.35 -31.67 17.52
N LEU A 307 -10.19 -30.57 18.27
CA LEU A 307 -9.41 -29.41 17.84
C LEU A 307 -7.91 -29.72 17.80
N VAL A 308 -7.39 -30.45 18.80
CA VAL A 308 -6.01 -30.97 18.81
C VAL A 308 -5.73 -31.80 17.56
N ALA A 309 -6.64 -32.72 17.19
CA ALA A 309 -6.50 -33.53 15.99
C ALA A 309 -6.48 -32.68 14.71
N SER A 310 -7.37 -31.68 14.60
CA SER A 310 -7.38 -30.76 13.45
C SER A 310 -6.07 -29.95 13.35
N LEU A 311 -5.60 -29.35 14.45
CA LEU A 311 -4.36 -28.57 14.49
C LEU A 311 -3.12 -29.40 14.12
N SER A 312 -3.08 -30.68 14.51
CA SER A 312 -1.95 -31.56 14.18
C SER A 312 -1.75 -31.78 12.68
N THR A 313 -2.81 -31.61 11.88
CA THR A 313 -2.77 -31.73 10.41
C THR A 313 -2.69 -30.38 9.69
N ALA A 314 -2.73 -29.27 10.42
CA ALA A 314 -2.74 -27.93 9.86
C ALA A 314 -1.34 -27.49 9.39
N THR A 315 -1.31 -26.60 8.38
CA THR A 315 -0.07 -25.98 7.91
C THR A 315 0.44 -24.95 8.94
N LEU A 316 1.75 -24.68 8.96
CA LEU A 316 2.33 -23.68 9.86
C LEU A 316 1.72 -22.28 9.70
N PRO A 317 1.44 -21.77 8.48
CA PRO A 317 0.75 -20.48 8.33
C PRO A 317 -0.63 -20.47 9.00
N GLN A 318 -1.44 -21.52 8.80
CA GLN A 318 -2.76 -21.63 9.44
C GLN A 318 -2.65 -21.64 10.97
N ILE A 319 -1.71 -22.41 11.53
CA ILE A 319 -1.47 -22.45 12.99
C ILE A 319 -1.06 -21.07 13.51
N GLY A 320 -0.13 -20.41 12.82
CA GLY A 320 0.33 -19.07 13.20
C GLY A 320 -0.80 -18.04 13.18
N ASP A 321 -1.65 -18.04 12.15
CA ASP A 321 -2.78 -17.12 12.06
C ASP A 321 -3.83 -17.37 13.17
N ILE A 322 -4.08 -18.64 13.51
CA ILE A 322 -4.97 -19.02 14.62
C ILE A 322 -4.42 -18.55 15.96
N ILE A 323 -3.14 -18.85 16.27
CA ILE A 323 -2.51 -18.47 17.54
C ILE A 323 -2.44 -16.94 17.65
N SER A 324 -2.01 -16.24 16.59
CA SER A 324 -1.92 -14.79 16.57
C SER A 324 -3.28 -14.12 16.80
N ALA A 325 -4.35 -14.62 16.14
CA ALA A 325 -5.70 -14.13 16.38
C ALA A 325 -6.16 -14.40 17.83
N ALA A 326 -5.89 -15.60 18.37
CA ALA A 326 -6.23 -15.96 19.74
C ALA A 326 -5.51 -15.10 20.79
N MET A 327 -4.27 -14.67 20.51
CA MET A 327 -3.52 -13.76 21.37
C MET A 327 -4.20 -12.40 21.55
N THR A 328 -5.05 -11.98 20.59
CA THR A 328 -5.85 -10.75 20.72
C THR A 328 -7.02 -10.90 21.71
N VAL A 329 -7.43 -12.13 22.02
CA VAL A 329 -8.42 -12.45 23.05
C VAL A 329 -7.74 -12.63 24.41
N GLY A 330 -6.60 -13.33 24.43
CA GLY A 330 -5.79 -13.44 25.63
C GLY A 330 -4.61 -14.39 25.48
N HIS A 331 -3.50 -14.04 26.13
CA HIS A 331 -2.23 -14.79 26.11
C HIS A 331 -2.42 -16.29 26.39
N LEU A 332 -3.22 -16.64 27.41
CA LEU A 332 -3.44 -18.03 27.81
C LEU A 332 -4.13 -18.88 26.74
N VAL A 333 -4.96 -18.27 25.88
CA VAL A 333 -5.61 -18.97 24.77
C VAL A 333 -4.58 -19.33 23.70
N GLY A 334 -3.70 -18.38 23.35
CA GLY A 334 -2.59 -18.61 22.40
C GLY A 334 -1.64 -19.71 22.88
N VAL A 335 -1.25 -19.69 24.16
CA VAL A 335 -0.43 -20.77 24.77
C VAL A 335 -1.12 -22.13 24.68
N ALA A 336 -2.41 -22.20 25.02
CA ALA A 336 -3.16 -23.46 24.96
C ALA A 336 -3.26 -24.04 23.53
N LEU A 337 -3.39 -23.18 22.52
CA LEU A 337 -3.39 -23.58 21.11
C LEU A 337 -2.00 -24.00 20.62
N CYS A 338 -0.94 -23.31 21.03
CA CYS A 338 0.44 -23.70 20.77
C CYS A 338 0.74 -25.11 21.32
N GLU A 339 0.35 -25.37 22.57
CA GLU A 339 0.48 -26.71 23.18
C GLU A 339 -0.32 -27.77 22.42
N SER A 340 -1.55 -27.44 22.02
CA SER A 340 -2.44 -28.32 21.28
C SER A 340 -1.96 -28.62 19.86
N ALA A 341 -1.16 -27.73 19.28
CA ALA A 341 -0.48 -27.93 17.99
C ALA A 341 0.84 -28.72 18.10
N GLY A 342 1.14 -29.30 19.27
CA GLY A 342 2.34 -30.12 19.53
C GLY A 342 3.39 -29.45 20.41
N GLY A 343 3.17 -28.20 20.82
CA GLY A 343 4.06 -27.44 21.69
C GLY A 343 5.22 -26.77 20.96
N GLN A 344 5.95 -25.94 21.72
CA GLN A 344 7.01 -25.07 21.18
C GLN A 344 8.10 -25.84 20.43
N GLY A 345 8.63 -26.93 20.99
CA GLY A 345 9.70 -27.71 20.36
C GLY A 345 9.26 -28.31 19.02
N HIS A 346 8.09 -28.94 18.99
CA HIS A 346 7.56 -29.54 17.76
C HIS A 346 7.31 -28.50 16.66
N LEU A 347 6.73 -27.35 17.02
CA LEU A 347 6.48 -26.27 16.05
C LEU A 347 7.78 -25.64 15.53
N LEU A 348 8.82 -25.56 16.36
CA LEU A 348 10.13 -25.08 15.94
C LEU A 348 10.82 -26.06 14.97
N ASP A 349 10.75 -27.36 15.26
CA ASP A 349 11.27 -28.40 14.35
C ASP A 349 10.53 -28.38 13.01
N ARG A 350 9.20 -28.26 13.03
CA ARG A 350 8.39 -28.08 11.82
C ARG A 350 8.78 -26.81 11.09
N PHE A 351 8.91 -25.68 11.79
CA PHE A 351 9.31 -24.41 11.19
C PHE A 351 10.65 -24.53 10.46
N ALA A 352 11.64 -25.16 11.08
CA ALA A 352 12.97 -25.38 10.51
C ALA A 352 13.02 -26.41 9.36
N SER A 353 11.98 -27.23 9.18
CA SER A 353 11.93 -28.28 8.14
C SER A 353 10.91 -28.03 7.04
N GLU A 354 9.91 -27.18 7.26
CA GLU A 354 8.85 -26.83 6.30
C GLU A 354 9.05 -25.43 5.70
N THR A 355 9.78 -24.54 6.37
CA THR A 355 10.08 -23.19 5.84
C THR A 355 11.35 -23.24 4.99
N PRO A 356 11.30 -22.85 3.71
CA PRO A 356 12.48 -22.88 2.84
C PRO A 356 13.61 -21.96 3.30
N TRP A 357 14.84 -22.34 2.96
CA TRP A 357 16.08 -21.57 3.11
C TRP A 357 16.53 -21.31 4.56
N ILE A 358 15.94 -21.99 5.54
CA ILE A 358 16.35 -21.85 6.94
C ILE A 358 17.67 -22.58 7.18
N LEU A 359 18.69 -21.83 7.61
CA LEU A 359 19.99 -22.36 8.06
C LEU A 359 19.94 -22.72 9.55
N GLU A 360 19.40 -21.80 10.36
CA GLU A 360 19.28 -21.94 11.80
C GLU A 360 17.93 -21.38 12.26
N ALA A 361 17.31 -22.03 13.26
CA ALA A 361 16.10 -21.53 13.91
C ALA A 361 16.05 -21.97 15.37
N GLU A 362 15.93 -21.02 16.30
CA GLU A 362 15.98 -21.28 17.74
C GLU A 362 15.09 -20.30 18.51
N ILE A 363 14.76 -20.64 19.76
CA ILE A 363 14.20 -19.68 20.72
C ILE A 363 15.26 -19.42 21.79
N ARG A 364 15.71 -18.17 21.88
CA ARG A 364 16.80 -17.75 22.77
C ARG A 364 16.26 -16.91 23.93
N LYS A 365 17.05 -16.82 25.00
CA LYS A 365 16.76 -15.90 26.10
C LYS A 365 17.45 -14.57 25.83
N GLY A 366 16.65 -13.51 25.65
CA GLY A 366 17.09 -12.13 25.50
C GLY A 366 17.13 -11.38 26.82
N ASN A 367 17.34 -10.06 26.72
CA ASN A 367 17.32 -9.15 27.86
C ASN A 367 15.89 -8.93 28.39
N ASP A 368 14.93 -8.75 27.47
CA ASP A 368 13.54 -8.38 27.78
C ASP A 368 12.54 -9.54 27.68
N GLY A 369 13.00 -10.75 27.35
CA GLY A 369 12.12 -11.91 27.16
C GLY A 369 12.73 -13.03 26.32
N LEU A 370 11.86 -13.88 25.77
CA LEU A 370 12.26 -14.88 24.79
C LEU A 370 12.30 -14.23 23.39
N ILE A 371 13.33 -14.57 22.62
CA ILE A 371 13.58 -14.08 21.26
C ILE A 371 13.46 -15.24 20.28
N GLY A 372 12.66 -15.06 19.23
CA GLY A 372 12.69 -15.95 18.07
C GLY A 372 13.89 -15.64 17.19
N TYR A 373 14.82 -16.59 17.04
CA TYR A 373 16.04 -16.44 16.26
C TYR A 373 15.96 -17.25 14.97
N ALA A 374 16.33 -16.66 13.83
CA ALA A 374 16.53 -17.41 12.59
C ALA A 374 17.61 -16.82 11.67
N ARG A 375 18.25 -17.70 10.90
CA ARG A 375 19.16 -17.34 9.80
C ARG A 375 18.66 -17.96 8.50
N ILE A 376 18.52 -17.12 7.49
CA ILE A 376 17.95 -17.47 6.19
C ILE A 376 19.06 -17.36 5.15
N LEU A 377 19.18 -18.33 4.26
CA LEU A 377 20.10 -18.24 3.14
C LEU A 377 19.50 -17.37 2.03
N GLN A 378 20.24 -16.37 1.56
CA GLN A 378 19.86 -15.58 0.40
C GLN A 378 19.80 -16.49 -0.82
N HIS A 379 18.70 -16.44 -1.55
CA HIS A 379 18.58 -17.07 -2.86
C HIS A 379 18.34 -15.99 -3.92
N ALA A 380 18.92 -16.18 -5.10
CA ALA A 380 19.00 -15.19 -6.16
C ALA A 380 17.68 -14.99 -6.94
N GLU A 381 16.59 -14.65 -6.26
CA GLU A 381 15.42 -14.07 -6.93
C GLU A 381 15.61 -12.55 -7.01
N LEU A 382 15.99 -12.06 -8.20
CA LEU A 382 16.31 -10.65 -8.49
C LEU A 382 15.21 -9.64 -8.08
N ASP A 383 13.96 -10.09 -7.94
CA ASP A 383 12.80 -9.25 -7.63
C ASP A 383 12.37 -9.27 -6.15
N GLN A 384 12.97 -10.12 -5.31
CA GLN A 384 12.57 -10.26 -3.90
C GLN A 384 13.48 -9.46 -2.96
N SER A 385 12.88 -8.59 -2.14
CA SER A 385 13.63 -7.86 -1.11
C SER A 385 14.02 -8.79 0.05
N ASP A 386 15.33 -8.96 0.29
CA ASP A 386 15.85 -9.74 1.42
C ASP A 386 15.28 -9.28 2.77
N HIS A 387 15.13 -7.97 2.96
CA HIS A 387 14.50 -7.43 4.16
C HIS A 387 13.04 -7.85 4.30
N ALA A 388 12.27 -7.85 3.20
CA ALA A 388 10.88 -8.30 3.22
C ALA A 388 10.77 -9.79 3.59
N GLN A 389 11.70 -10.62 3.11
CA GLN A 389 11.79 -12.03 3.49
C GLN A 389 12.10 -12.18 4.99
N ALA A 390 13.10 -11.46 5.51
CA ALA A 390 13.42 -11.45 6.94
C ALA A 390 12.20 -11.06 7.80
N VAL A 391 11.47 -10.02 7.39
CA VAL A 391 10.23 -9.57 8.06
C VAL A 391 9.14 -10.65 8.01
N ALA A 392 8.92 -11.29 6.86
CA ALA A 392 7.91 -12.33 6.72
C ALA A 392 8.19 -13.53 7.64
N ILE A 393 9.46 -13.95 7.73
CA ILE A 393 9.90 -15.01 8.64
C ILE A 393 9.79 -14.58 10.11
N GLY A 394 10.22 -13.36 10.43
CA GLY A 394 10.07 -12.79 11.77
C GLY A 394 8.62 -12.77 12.24
N ARG A 395 7.69 -12.34 11.39
CA ARG A 395 6.25 -12.40 11.68
C ARG A 395 5.78 -13.83 11.93
N ARG A 396 6.20 -14.80 11.11
CA ARG A 396 5.81 -16.21 11.31
C ARG A 396 6.24 -16.74 12.67
N LEU A 397 7.47 -16.42 13.12
CA LEU A 397 7.94 -16.79 14.47
C LEU A 397 7.06 -16.15 15.56
N LEU A 398 6.79 -14.85 15.48
CA LEU A 398 5.92 -14.15 16.45
C LEU A 398 4.53 -14.79 16.51
N ARG A 399 3.98 -15.18 15.36
CA ARG A 399 2.64 -15.76 15.27
C ARG A 399 2.56 -17.19 15.78
N LEU A 400 3.62 -17.99 15.63
CA LEU A 400 3.65 -19.38 16.10
C LEU A 400 3.90 -19.49 17.61
N PHE A 401 4.73 -18.62 18.17
CA PHE A 401 5.19 -18.74 19.56
C PHE A 401 4.64 -17.61 20.42
N PRO A 402 3.65 -17.84 21.29
CA PRO A 402 3.00 -16.77 22.05
C PRO A 402 3.92 -16.08 23.06
N ASP A 403 4.90 -16.80 23.62
CA ASP A 403 5.77 -16.31 24.70
C ASP A 403 6.97 -15.45 24.21
N ILE A 404 7.24 -15.41 22.90
CA ILE A 404 8.31 -14.55 22.37
C ILE A 404 7.82 -13.11 22.21
N THR A 405 8.65 -12.13 22.53
CA THR A 405 8.29 -10.70 22.45
C THR A 405 8.92 -9.99 21.26
N GLU A 406 9.99 -10.56 20.72
CA GLU A 406 10.76 -10.01 19.62
C GLU A 406 11.45 -11.12 18.82
N VAL A 407 12.02 -10.75 17.68
CA VAL A 407 12.79 -11.68 16.83
C VAL A 407 14.13 -11.09 16.43
N ASP A 408 15.09 -11.96 16.20
CA ASP A 408 16.37 -11.68 15.54
C ASP A 408 16.43 -12.58 14.29
N VAL A 409 16.06 -12.01 13.15
CA VAL A 409 16.08 -12.71 11.86
C VAL A 409 16.98 -11.95 10.91
N ALA A 410 17.90 -12.68 10.26
CA ALA A 410 18.79 -12.12 9.25
C ALA A 410 18.89 -13.05 8.04
N VAL A 411 18.91 -12.46 6.85
CA VAL A 411 19.33 -13.13 5.63
C VAL A 411 20.84 -13.07 5.54
N LEU A 412 21.45 -14.21 5.26
CA LEU A 412 22.88 -14.42 5.08
C LEU A 412 23.15 -14.78 3.63
N LEU A 413 24.24 -14.27 3.10
CA LEU A 413 24.78 -14.65 1.81
C LEU A 413 25.40 -16.06 1.91
N PRO A 414 25.64 -16.72 0.77
CA PRO A 414 26.40 -17.97 0.72
C PRO A 414 27.68 -17.91 1.57
N GLY A 415 27.98 -18.99 2.30
CA GLY A 415 29.09 -19.04 3.27
C GLY A 415 28.78 -18.44 4.65
N GLY A 416 27.55 -17.95 4.89
CA GLY A 416 27.13 -17.41 6.19
C GLY A 416 27.48 -15.94 6.40
N HIS A 417 27.86 -15.22 5.33
CA HIS A 417 28.22 -13.81 5.41
C HIS A 417 26.99 -12.92 5.59
N ALA A 418 27.07 -11.92 6.46
CA ALA A 418 25.99 -10.95 6.64
C ALA A 418 26.06 -9.84 5.58
N LEU A 419 24.91 -9.40 5.07
CA LEU A 419 24.82 -8.27 4.16
C LEU A 419 24.93 -6.94 4.94
N VAL A 420 26.16 -6.51 5.21
CA VAL A 420 26.47 -5.28 5.96
C VAL A 420 27.01 -4.20 5.03
N ILE A 421 26.40 -3.01 5.05
CA ILE A 421 26.95 -1.81 4.38
C ILE A 421 27.20 -0.75 5.46
N GLY A 422 28.47 -0.42 5.68
CA GLY A 422 28.88 0.44 6.81
C GLY A 422 28.64 -0.26 8.14
N GLU A 423 27.88 0.37 9.05
CA GLU A 423 27.50 -0.22 10.35
C GLU A 423 26.13 -0.90 10.33
N HIS A 424 25.44 -0.95 9.18
CA HIS A 424 24.03 -1.35 9.10
C HIS A 424 23.87 -2.67 8.34
N ASN A 425 23.12 -3.61 8.92
CA ASN A 425 22.71 -4.84 8.26
C ASN A 425 21.35 -4.62 7.58
N PHE A 426 21.33 -4.61 6.25
CA PHE A 426 20.14 -4.25 5.47
C PHE A 426 19.13 -5.39 5.35
N ALA A 427 19.56 -6.63 5.62
CA ALA A 427 18.74 -7.83 5.48
C ALA A 427 18.41 -8.48 6.84
N ALA A 428 18.40 -7.68 7.90
CA ALA A 428 18.00 -8.11 9.24
C ALA A 428 16.73 -7.41 9.71
N THR A 429 16.04 -8.03 10.68
CA THR A 429 14.88 -7.46 11.35
C THR A 429 14.89 -7.78 12.84
N GLY A 430 14.61 -6.75 13.64
CA GLY A 430 14.38 -6.79 15.08
C GLY A 430 12.89 -6.62 15.40
N LEU A 431 12.00 -7.30 14.66
CA LEU A 431 10.56 -7.07 14.78
C LEU A 431 10.07 -7.44 16.18
N ILE A 432 9.36 -6.52 16.81
CA ILE A 432 8.73 -6.71 18.11
C ILE A 432 7.25 -7.07 17.94
N ARG A 433 6.71 -7.90 18.85
CA ARG A 433 5.33 -8.41 18.80
C ARG A 433 4.29 -7.30 18.64
N ARG A 434 4.46 -6.17 19.35
CA ARG A 434 3.52 -5.04 19.27
C ARG A 434 3.37 -4.45 17.86
N ASN A 435 4.34 -4.71 16.97
CA ASN A 435 4.33 -4.25 15.58
C ASN A 435 3.83 -5.33 14.59
N ASP A 436 3.59 -6.58 15.02
CA ASP A 436 2.94 -7.61 14.21
C ASP A 436 1.42 -7.46 14.29
N ILE A 437 0.89 -6.54 13.48
CA ILE A 437 -0.54 -6.33 13.34
C ILE A 437 -1.10 -7.33 12.32
N THR A 438 -2.12 -8.08 12.72
CA THR A 438 -2.78 -9.06 11.83
C THR A 438 -3.60 -8.39 10.73
N GLU A 439 -3.79 -9.06 9.59
CA GLU A 439 -4.62 -8.52 8.49
C GLU A 439 -6.06 -8.22 8.92
N ARG A 440 -6.62 -9.01 9.84
CA ARG A 440 -7.96 -8.80 10.40
C ARG A 440 -8.03 -7.55 11.25
N GLU A 441 -6.96 -7.24 11.98
CA GLU A 441 -6.87 -5.99 12.75
C GLU A 441 -6.71 -4.78 11.84
N VAL A 442 -5.93 -4.92 10.76
CA VAL A 442 -5.86 -3.88 9.72
C VAL A 442 -7.23 -3.65 9.11
N SER A 443 -7.94 -4.72 8.71
CA SER A 443 -9.29 -4.64 8.16
C SER A 443 -10.28 -3.98 9.13
N TRP A 444 -10.25 -4.37 10.41
CA TRP A 444 -11.07 -3.75 11.44
C TRP A 444 -10.76 -2.26 11.64
N ASN A 445 -9.48 -1.88 11.67
CA ASN A 445 -9.08 -0.48 11.77
C ASN A 445 -9.52 0.32 10.53
N GLN A 446 -9.42 -0.27 9.34
CA GLN A 446 -9.90 0.36 8.10
C GLN A 446 -11.42 0.56 8.13
N GLU A 447 -12.19 -0.43 8.58
CA GLU A 447 -13.64 -0.32 8.74
C GLU A 447 -14.01 0.79 9.73
N ARG A 448 -13.33 0.87 10.88
CA ARG A 448 -13.51 1.94 11.86
C ARG A 448 -13.24 3.31 11.25
N ILE A 449 -12.15 3.44 10.48
CA ILE A 449 -11.81 4.68 9.79
C ILE A 449 -12.94 5.06 8.82
N ILE A 450 -13.36 4.14 7.94
CA ILE A 450 -14.45 4.39 6.98
C ILE A 450 -15.72 4.84 7.70
N ARG A 451 -16.17 4.08 8.72
CA ARG A 451 -17.39 4.41 9.45
C ARG A 451 -17.33 5.79 10.10
N SER A 452 -16.18 6.15 10.68
CA SER A 452 -16.00 7.48 11.29
C SER A 452 -15.94 8.61 10.25
N VAL A 453 -15.27 8.39 9.12
CA VAL A 453 -15.15 9.37 8.03
C VAL A 453 -16.50 9.58 7.36
N SER A 454 -17.29 8.53 7.13
CA SER A 454 -18.64 8.64 6.54
C SER A 454 -19.60 9.53 7.35
N LEU A 455 -19.39 9.71 8.66
CA LEU A 455 -20.20 10.60 9.49
C LEU A 455 -19.95 12.10 9.24
N ILE A 456 -18.77 12.45 8.74
CA ILE A 456 -18.33 13.82 8.50
C ILE A 456 -18.13 14.11 7.00
N ALA A 457 -18.42 13.13 6.15
CA ALA A 457 -18.15 13.23 4.74
C ALA A 457 -19.15 14.15 4.02
N GLU A 458 -18.65 14.87 3.02
CA GLU A 458 -19.42 15.74 2.15
C GLU A 458 -19.52 15.16 0.74
N SER A 459 -20.60 15.49 0.03
CA SER A 459 -20.80 15.11 -1.37
C SER A 459 -19.67 15.67 -2.24
N ASP A 460 -19.21 14.91 -3.23
CA ASP A 460 -18.10 15.34 -4.10
C ASP A 460 -18.47 16.58 -4.92
N THR A 461 -19.74 16.73 -5.33
CA THR A 461 -20.19 17.95 -6.04
C THR A 461 -19.97 19.20 -5.18
N THR A 462 -20.34 19.17 -3.90
CA THR A 462 -20.20 20.33 -3.00
C THR A 462 -18.72 20.68 -2.77
N ARG A 463 -17.89 19.66 -2.56
CA ARG A 463 -16.45 19.80 -2.34
C ARG A 463 -15.76 20.41 -3.57
N LEU A 464 -16.00 19.84 -4.75
CA LEU A 464 -15.42 20.32 -6.01
C LEU A 464 -15.92 21.70 -6.40
N PHE A 465 -17.21 22.01 -6.17
CA PHE A 465 -17.75 23.33 -6.46
C PHE A 465 -17.10 24.41 -5.57
N THR A 466 -16.90 24.10 -4.28
CA THR A 466 -16.18 24.98 -3.35
C THR A 466 -14.73 25.14 -3.78
N ALA A 467 -14.04 24.04 -4.08
CA ALA A 467 -12.64 24.05 -4.50
C ALA A 467 -12.42 24.84 -5.80
N LEU A 468 -13.31 24.71 -6.79
CA LEU A 468 -13.25 25.47 -8.04
C LEU A 468 -13.14 26.97 -7.78
N GLY A 469 -14.03 27.50 -6.92
CA GLY A 469 -14.01 28.92 -6.55
C GLY A 469 -12.76 29.32 -5.76
N LEU A 470 -12.12 28.41 -5.02
CA LEU A 470 -10.89 28.67 -4.28
C LEU A 470 -9.64 28.63 -5.19
N ILE A 471 -9.58 27.69 -6.14
CA ILE A 471 -8.51 27.55 -7.13
C ILE A 471 -8.41 28.83 -7.96
N ASP A 472 -9.53 29.33 -8.49
CA ASP A 472 -9.56 30.58 -9.26
C ASP A 472 -9.06 31.78 -8.44
N ARG A 473 -9.41 31.82 -7.15
CA ARG A 473 -9.00 32.88 -6.22
C ARG A 473 -7.54 32.79 -5.80
N LEU A 474 -6.88 31.64 -5.98
CA LEU A 474 -5.50 31.38 -5.54
C LEU A 474 -4.44 31.93 -6.51
N ILE A 475 -4.74 31.96 -7.81
CA ILE A 475 -3.79 32.33 -8.88
C ILE A 475 -3.17 33.71 -8.62
N LEU A 476 -4.01 34.74 -8.49
CA LEU A 476 -3.54 36.12 -8.40
C LEU A 476 -2.70 36.38 -7.13
N PRO A 477 -3.14 36.00 -5.91
CA PRO A 477 -2.32 36.15 -4.70
C PRO A 477 -0.99 35.39 -4.77
N LEU A 478 -0.99 34.15 -5.29
CA LEU A 478 0.23 33.35 -5.43
C LEU A 478 1.21 34.00 -6.41
N ALA A 479 0.72 34.48 -7.57
CA ALA A 479 1.54 35.18 -8.55
C ALA A 479 2.15 36.48 -7.99
N GLN A 480 1.38 37.23 -7.18
CA GLN A 480 1.87 38.42 -6.49
C GLN A 480 2.97 38.10 -5.47
N LEU A 481 2.80 37.04 -4.67
CA LEU A 481 3.80 36.62 -3.68
C LEU A 481 5.06 36.08 -4.35
N ALA A 482 4.93 35.23 -5.38
CA ALA A 482 6.06 34.74 -6.15
C ALA A 482 6.81 35.88 -6.86
N THR A 483 6.09 36.86 -7.40
CA THR A 483 6.68 38.08 -7.98
C THR A 483 7.40 38.92 -6.92
N SER A 484 6.80 39.10 -5.74
CA SER A 484 7.43 39.81 -4.63
C SER A 484 8.71 39.11 -4.16
N LEU A 485 8.72 37.77 -4.13
CA LEU A 485 9.88 36.97 -3.75
C LEU A 485 11.06 37.23 -4.72
N VAL A 486 10.80 37.19 -6.03
CA VAL A 486 11.88 37.35 -7.03
C VAL A 486 12.31 38.80 -7.24
N THR A 487 11.40 39.76 -7.03
CA THR A 487 11.70 41.19 -7.23
C THR A 487 12.12 41.94 -5.97
N GLY A 488 11.79 41.42 -4.78
CA GLY A 488 11.96 42.12 -3.50
C GLY A 488 11.06 43.36 -3.34
N ARG A 489 10.08 43.57 -4.22
CA ARG A 489 9.16 44.72 -4.18
C ARG A 489 7.80 44.25 -3.68
N GLN A 490 7.32 44.83 -2.58
CA GLN A 490 5.92 44.66 -2.19
C GLN A 490 5.01 45.43 -3.15
N GLY A 491 3.89 44.82 -3.53
CA GLY A 491 2.92 45.39 -4.48
C GLY A 491 2.33 46.73 -4.02
N SER A 492 1.61 47.40 -4.92
CA SER A 492 0.94 48.69 -4.66
C SER A 492 -0.01 48.60 -3.46
N ARG A 493 0.03 49.59 -2.55
CA ARG A 493 -0.84 49.72 -1.35
C ARG A 493 -2.35 49.79 -1.62
N SER A 494 -2.77 49.84 -2.89
CA SER A 494 -4.16 49.99 -3.32
C SER A 494 -4.93 48.68 -3.52
N GLN A 495 -4.28 47.51 -3.37
CA GLN A 495 -4.92 46.19 -3.50
C GLN A 495 -5.02 45.48 -2.13
N PRO A 496 -5.97 44.54 -1.95
CA PRO A 496 -6.03 43.71 -0.75
C PRO A 496 -4.70 43.00 -0.53
N ASN A 497 -4.27 42.90 0.72
CA ASN A 497 -3.03 42.22 1.05
C ASN A 497 -3.11 40.75 0.61
N PRO A 498 -2.19 40.26 -0.25
CA PRO A 498 -2.22 38.87 -0.72
C PRO A 498 -2.15 37.86 0.44
N VAL A 499 -1.50 38.21 1.56
CA VAL A 499 -1.45 37.34 2.74
C VAL A 499 -2.85 37.15 3.37
N ASP A 500 -3.66 38.21 3.42
CA ASP A 500 -5.02 38.13 3.97
C ASP A 500 -5.94 37.32 3.06
N LEU A 501 -5.78 37.45 1.74
CA LEU A 501 -6.49 36.63 0.75
C LEU A 501 -6.12 35.14 0.88
N ILE A 502 -4.83 34.83 1.02
CA ILE A 502 -4.35 33.47 1.23
C ILE A 502 -4.88 32.89 2.55
N SER A 503 -4.89 33.67 3.63
CA SER A 503 -5.47 33.24 4.90
C SER A 503 -6.97 32.95 4.78
N SER A 504 -7.71 33.78 4.03
CA SER A 504 -9.13 33.52 3.71
C SER A 504 -9.32 32.24 2.89
N ILE A 505 -8.46 31.98 1.91
CA ILE A 505 -8.54 30.79 1.06
C ILE A 505 -8.19 29.55 1.88
N SER A 506 -7.13 29.59 2.68
CA SER A 506 -6.74 28.53 3.61
C SER A 506 -7.88 28.19 4.57
N LYS A 507 -8.53 29.19 5.17
CA LYS A 507 -9.66 28.95 6.07
C LYS A 507 -10.81 28.23 5.36
N ALA A 508 -11.19 28.70 4.18
CA ALA A 508 -12.27 28.08 3.40
C ALA A 508 -11.89 26.67 2.91
N ALA A 509 -10.62 26.42 2.57
CA ALA A 509 -10.14 25.09 2.22
C ALA A 509 -10.16 24.13 3.41
N ASN A 510 -9.81 24.61 4.61
CA ASN A 510 -9.89 23.82 5.85
C ASN A 510 -11.34 23.51 6.27
N ASP A 511 -12.33 24.26 5.76
CA ASP A 511 -13.76 24.00 5.96
C ASP A 511 -14.32 22.93 5.01
N ILE A 512 -13.57 22.49 3.98
CA ILE A 512 -13.97 21.39 3.10
C ILE A 512 -13.78 20.06 3.84
N GLY A 513 -14.87 19.35 4.09
CA GLY A 513 -14.84 18.00 4.68
C GLY A 513 -14.32 16.91 3.73
N PRO A 514 -14.07 15.69 4.26
CA PRO A 514 -13.63 14.56 3.46
C PRO A 514 -14.70 14.07 2.46
N ALA A 515 -14.28 13.30 1.45
CA ALA A 515 -15.16 12.76 0.42
C ALA A 515 -16.13 11.69 0.95
N PHE A 516 -17.37 11.67 0.46
CA PHE A 516 -18.36 10.60 0.70
C PHE A 516 -17.88 9.22 0.19
N GLY A 517 -17.05 9.22 -0.85
CA GLY A 517 -16.49 8.04 -1.49
C GLY A 517 -15.01 7.84 -1.23
N ALA A 518 -14.55 7.95 0.03
CA ALA A 518 -13.18 7.59 0.43
C ALA A 518 -12.89 6.14 -0.01
N THR A 519 -12.33 6.02 -1.21
CA THR A 519 -12.08 4.74 -1.86
C THR A 519 -10.74 4.22 -1.39
N TYR A 520 -10.68 2.92 -1.19
CA TYR A 520 -9.40 2.24 -1.21
C TYR A 520 -8.79 2.45 -2.60
N THR A 521 -7.51 2.79 -2.62
CA THR A 521 -6.70 2.68 -3.83
C THR A 521 -6.79 1.25 -4.38
N THR A 522 -6.45 1.05 -5.66
CA THR A 522 -6.34 -0.27 -6.31
C THR A 522 -5.48 -1.28 -5.54
N ASN A 523 -4.64 -0.82 -4.60
CA ASN A 523 -3.79 -1.64 -3.74
C ASN A 523 -4.38 -1.86 -2.33
N GLY A 524 -5.66 -1.60 -2.10
CA GLY A 524 -6.32 -1.80 -0.80
C GLY A 524 -5.88 -0.82 0.30
N LYS A 525 -5.12 0.23 -0.04
CA LYS A 525 -4.71 1.27 0.91
C LYS A 525 -5.76 2.37 0.93
N PHE A 526 -6.26 2.71 2.12
CA PHE A 526 -7.15 3.86 2.32
C PHE A 526 -6.42 5.12 1.87
N ASN A 527 -6.99 5.87 0.91
CA ASN A 527 -6.37 7.13 0.48
C ASN A 527 -6.50 8.13 1.62
N THR A 528 -5.38 8.39 2.30
CA THR A 528 -5.32 9.31 3.44
C THR A 528 -5.17 10.76 3.01
N LEU A 529 -4.81 11.03 1.75
CA LEU A 529 -4.77 12.39 1.24
C LEU A 529 -6.12 12.77 0.64
N ASP A 530 -6.71 13.82 1.17
CA ASP A 530 -7.74 14.54 0.45
C ASP A 530 -7.07 15.43 -0.61
N ASP A 531 -7.12 15.01 -1.86
CA ASP A 531 -6.52 15.76 -2.98
C ASP A 531 -7.12 17.16 -3.16
N VAL A 532 -8.39 17.36 -2.79
CA VAL A 532 -9.13 18.62 -3.02
C VAL A 532 -8.71 19.68 -2.01
N SER A 533 -8.92 19.43 -0.72
CA SER A 533 -8.48 20.36 0.33
C SER A 533 -6.96 20.35 0.51
N GLY A 534 -6.33 19.17 0.36
CA GLY A 534 -4.90 18.95 0.52
C GLY A 534 -4.05 19.81 -0.41
N PHE A 535 -4.34 19.84 -1.72
CA PHE A 535 -3.59 20.70 -2.65
C PHE A 535 -3.67 22.19 -2.26
N ILE A 536 -4.87 22.69 -1.92
CA ILE A 536 -5.05 24.11 -1.58
C ILE A 536 -4.33 24.42 -0.27
N THR A 537 -4.42 23.55 0.74
CA THR A 537 -3.70 23.72 2.03
C THR A 537 -2.19 23.54 1.88
N ASP A 538 -1.70 22.67 1.00
CA ASP A 538 -0.27 22.54 0.71
C ASP A 538 0.31 23.84 0.12
N VAL A 539 -0.43 24.49 -0.77
CA VAL A 539 -0.01 25.80 -1.29
C VAL A 539 -0.13 26.89 -0.22
N THR A 540 -1.24 26.94 0.51
CA THR A 540 -1.57 28.07 1.40
C THR A 540 -0.95 28.00 2.79
N ASP A 541 -0.93 26.82 3.42
CA ASP A 541 -0.44 26.58 4.79
C ASP A 541 1.01 26.09 4.82
N ASN A 542 1.51 25.43 3.76
CA ASN A 542 2.88 24.89 3.71
C ASN A 542 3.83 25.73 2.85
N LEU A 543 3.54 25.92 1.56
CA LEU A 543 4.42 26.62 0.62
C LEU A 543 4.58 28.10 0.97
N ILE A 544 3.47 28.84 1.07
CA ILE A 544 3.51 30.30 1.24
C ILE A 544 4.18 30.75 2.55
N PRO A 545 3.89 30.15 3.72
CA PRO A 545 4.58 30.53 4.96
C PRO A 545 6.09 30.30 4.89
N ARG A 546 6.55 29.25 4.20
CA ARG A 546 7.98 28.99 3.96
C ARG A 546 8.59 30.01 3.00
N MET A 547 7.87 30.41 1.94
CA MET A 547 8.29 31.51 1.06
C MET A 547 8.48 32.83 1.81
N LEU A 548 7.60 33.12 2.80
CA LEU A 548 7.65 34.35 3.59
C LEU A 548 8.79 34.38 4.61
N LYS A 549 9.33 33.22 5.03
CA LYS A 549 10.47 33.14 5.95
C LYS A 549 11.80 33.61 5.31
N GLY A 550 11.85 33.77 3.99
CA GLY A 550 12.96 34.42 3.28
C GLY A 550 13.80 33.45 2.43
N THR A 551 14.97 33.93 2.01
CA THR A 551 15.79 33.31 0.95
C THR A 551 16.77 32.23 1.41
N SER A 552 16.81 31.92 2.72
CA SER A 552 17.79 30.98 3.31
C SER A 552 17.44 29.50 3.10
N GLU A 553 16.25 29.18 2.60
CA GLU A 553 15.75 27.79 2.47
C GLU A 553 15.32 27.43 1.03
N PHE A 554 15.87 28.10 0.01
CA PHE A 554 15.43 27.90 -1.39
C PHE A 554 15.57 26.47 -1.90
N SER A 555 16.63 25.74 -1.52
CA SER A 555 16.84 24.34 -1.91
C SER A 555 15.78 23.40 -1.32
N LEU A 556 15.49 23.52 -0.02
CA LEU A 556 14.44 22.74 0.66
C LEU A 556 13.05 23.06 0.10
N LEU A 557 12.80 24.33 -0.23
CA LEU A 557 11.54 24.75 -0.80
C LEU A 557 11.35 24.23 -2.23
N ALA A 558 12.42 24.23 -3.04
CA ALA A 558 12.41 23.67 -4.38
C ALA A 558 12.14 22.16 -4.36
N ALA A 559 12.81 21.42 -3.46
CA ALA A 559 12.57 19.99 -3.27
C ALA A 559 11.12 19.71 -2.87
N HIS A 560 10.59 20.43 -1.87
CA HIS A 560 9.19 20.26 -1.45
C HIS A 560 8.19 20.56 -2.58
N LEU A 561 8.42 21.63 -3.35
CA LEU A 561 7.57 22.03 -4.46
C LEU A 561 7.55 20.97 -5.58
N ARG A 562 8.70 20.37 -5.91
CA ARG A 562 8.80 19.33 -6.94
C ARG A 562 8.25 17.98 -6.47
N ASP A 563 8.72 17.52 -5.31
CA ASP A 563 8.53 16.14 -4.86
C ASP A 563 7.17 15.91 -4.18
N HIS A 564 6.53 16.97 -3.71
CA HIS A 564 5.21 16.89 -3.08
C HIS A 564 4.13 17.62 -3.88
N ILE A 565 4.28 18.93 -4.13
CA ILE A 565 3.18 19.71 -4.72
C ILE A 565 2.97 19.36 -6.20
N LEU A 566 4.00 19.50 -7.04
CA LEU A 566 3.89 19.27 -8.48
C LEU A 566 3.66 17.80 -8.81
N SER A 567 4.44 16.89 -8.21
CA SER A 567 4.37 15.46 -8.56
C SER A 567 3.26 14.68 -7.86
N ARG A 568 2.68 15.18 -6.75
CA ARG A 568 1.62 14.47 -6.01
C ARG A 568 0.34 15.29 -5.89
N SER A 569 0.35 16.40 -5.13
CA SER A 569 -0.89 17.11 -4.77
C SER A 569 -1.61 17.71 -6.00
N LEU A 570 -0.87 18.30 -6.95
CA LEU A 570 -1.42 18.85 -8.18
C LEU A 570 -2.00 17.76 -9.10
N VAL A 571 -1.27 16.64 -9.26
CA VAL A 571 -1.74 15.49 -10.04
C VAL A 571 -3.02 14.92 -9.43
N GLY A 572 -3.07 14.81 -8.10
CA GLY A 572 -4.25 14.36 -7.35
C GLY A 572 -5.49 15.21 -7.64
N ILE A 573 -5.37 16.54 -7.55
CA ILE A 573 -6.52 17.44 -7.77
C ILE A 573 -6.95 17.50 -9.25
N LYS A 574 -6.02 17.37 -10.21
CA LYS A 574 -6.35 17.32 -11.65
C LYS A 574 -7.15 16.06 -12.00
N ASN A 575 -6.88 14.94 -11.34
CA ASN A 575 -7.55 13.65 -11.61
C ASN A 575 -8.92 13.50 -10.93
N GLN A 576 -9.45 14.55 -10.29
CA GLN A 576 -10.77 14.51 -9.67
C GLN A 576 -11.92 14.47 -10.69
N ARG A 577 -13.12 14.09 -10.23
CA ARG A 577 -14.32 13.89 -11.05
C ARG A 577 -15.00 15.23 -11.41
N TRP A 578 -14.30 16.09 -12.15
CA TRP A 578 -14.74 17.46 -12.49
C TRP A 578 -16.07 17.53 -13.27
N TYR A 579 -16.48 16.44 -13.93
CA TYR A 579 -17.79 16.37 -14.59
C TYR A 579 -18.96 16.47 -13.60
N LEU A 580 -18.73 16.19 -12.31
CA LEU A 580 -19.73 16.37 -11.26
C LEU A 580 -20.13 17.83 -11.07
N VAL A 581 -19.26 18.77 -11.47
CA VAL A 581 -19.53 20.22 -11.49
C VAL A 581 -19.70 20.78 -12.91
N GLY A 582 -19.89 19.91 -13.90
CA GLY A 582 -20.19 20.28 -15.29
C GLY A 582 -18.96 20.57 -16.16
N LEU A 583 -17.77 20.11 -15.79
CA LEU A 583 -16.55 20.24 -16.59
C LEU A 583 -16.09 18.89 -17.15
N ASP A 584 -15.87 18.79 -18.46
CA ASP A 584 -15.41 17.54 -19.10
C ASP A 584 -13.96 17.17 -18.73
N HIS A 585 -13.16 18.17 -18.35
CA HIS A 585 -11.76 18.06 -17.91
C HIS A 585 -11.54 18.91 -16.65
N HIS A 586 -10.34 18.86 -16.07
CA HIS A 586 -9.98 19.74 -14.96
C HIS A 586 -10.05 21.22 -15.36
N PRO A 587 -10.29 22.15 -14.41
CA PRO A 587 -10.38 23.57 -14.72
C PRO A 587 -9.04 24.13 -15.21
N ALA A 588 -9.08 25.00 -16.24
CA ALA A 588 -7.89 25.64 -16.83
C ALA A 588 -7.04 26.41 -15.80
N ALA A 589 -7.66 26.88 -14.71
CA ALA A 589 -6.98 27.50 -13.58
C ALA A 589 -5.91 26.60 -12.93
N LEU A 590 -6.07 25.27 -12.98
CA LEU A 590 -5.05 24.34 -12.49
C LEU A 590 -3.84 24.24 -13.43
N ASP A 591 -4.03 24.42 -14.74
CA ASP A 591 -2.91 24.51 -15.69
C ASP A 591 -2.15 25.83 -15.48
N GLU A 592 -2.87 26.92 -15.23
CA GLU A 592 -2.25 28.21 -14.89
C GLU A 592 -1.46 28.15 -13.57
N LEU A 593 -1.98 27.44 -12.56
CA LEU A 593 -1.25 27.20 -11.31
C LEU A 593 -0.03 26.31 -11.53
N GLU A 594 -0.11 25.28 -12.37
CA GLU A 594 1.03 24.43 -12.73
C GLU A 594 2.16 25.26 -13.32
N ASP A 595 1.88 26.04 -14.37
CA ASP A 595 2.84 26.94 -15.02
C ASP A 595 3.53 27.88 -14.02
N LEU A 596 2.74 28.40 -13.07
CA LEU A 596 3.22 29.32 -12.04
C LEU A 596 4.14 28.61 -11.03
N LEU A 597 3.74 27.43 -10.56
CA LEU A 597 4.49 26.60 -9.61
C LEU A 597 5.77 26.06 -10.25
N GLU A 598 5.75 25.63 -11.51
CA GLU A 598 6.95 25.22 -12.25
C GLU A 598 7.93 26.37 -12.44
N SER A 599 7.43 27.55 -12.81
CA SER A 599 8.25 28.76 -12.93
C SER A 599 8.91 29.12 -11.59
N LEU A 600 8.16 28.98 -10.48
CA LEU A 600 8.69 29.19 -9.14
C LEU A 600 9.74 28.14 -8.77
N TYR A 601 9.50 26.86 -9.06
CA TYR A 601 10.45 25.78 -8.82
C TYR A 601 11.80 26.05 -9.50
N LEU A 602 11.80 26.42 -10.78
CA LEU A 602 13.05 26.69 -11.53
C LEU A 602 13.86 27.82 -10.88
N VAL A 603 13.19 28.90 -10.46
CA VAL A 603 13.86 30.01 -9.78
C VAL A 603 14.42 29.59 -8.43
N LEU A 604 13.62 28.89 -7.61
CA LEU A 604 14.05 28.43 -6.29
C LEU A 604 15.21 27.45 -6.37
N TYR A 605 15.14 26.49 -7.31
CA TYR A 605 16.18 25.51 -7.56
C TYR A 605 17.51 26.20 -7.89
N GLU A 606 17.54 27.08 -8.89
CA GLU A 606 18.79 27.76 -9.27
C GLU A 606 19.30 28.72 -8.20
N CYS A 607 18.41 29.40 -7.46
CA CYS A 607 18.84 30.24 -6.36
C CYS A 607 19.38 29.44 -5.16
N GLY A 608 18.87 28.23 -4.94
CA GLY A 608 19.35 27.32 -3.89
C GLY A 608 20.62 26.55 -4.28
N ARG A 609 20.87 26.36 -5.58
CA ARG A 609 22.03 25.65 -6.12
C ARG A 609 23.31 26.47 -6.05
N ASP A 610 23.28 27.73 -6.52
CA ASP A 610 24.44 28.62 -6.55
C ASP A 610 24.05 30.09 -6.31
N ALA A 611 24.72 30.74 -5.37
CA ALA A 611 24.43 32.12 -4.98
C ALA A 611 24.68 33.13 -6.12
N SER A 612 25.67 32.87 -6.98
CA SER A 612 26.00 33.77 -8.09
C SER A 612 24.93 33.70 -9.21
N SER A 613 24.50 32.48 -9.53
CA SER A 613 23.41 32.18 -10.46
C SER A 613 22.09 32.70 -9.93
N GLY A 614 21.80 32.49 -8.65
CA GLY A 614 20.63 33.06 -7.98
C GLY A 614 20.58 34.59 -8.08
N THR A 615 21.70 35.27 -7.88
CA THR A 615 21.78 36.73 -8.04
C THR A 615 21.43 37.16 -9.48
N ARG A 616 21.92 36.43 -10.49
CA ARG A 616 21.60 36.71 -11.91
C ARG A 616 20.13 36.47 -12.24
N VAL A 617 19.57 35.35 -11.77
CA VAL A 617 18.14 35.04 -11.93
C VAL A 617 17.28 36.14 -11.33
N LEU A 618 17.56 36.55 -10.09
CA LEU A 618 16.81 37.61 -9.41
C LEU A 618 17.00 38.98 -10.07
N MET A 619 18.21 39.32 -10.55
CA MET A 619 18.43 40.54 -11.33
C MET A 619 17.63 40.53 -12.63
N ARG A 620 17.58 39.39 -13.34
CA ARG A 620 16.82 39.26 -14.57
C ARG A 620 15.32 39.38 -14.33
N ALA A 621 14.82 38.78 -13.24
CA ALA A 621 13.44 38.94 -12.81
C ALA A 621 13.11 40.42 -12.50
N LYS A 622 13.96 41.12 -11.73
CA LYS A 622 13.81 42.55 -11.38
C LYS A 622 13.83 43.49 -12.59
N SER A 623 14.45 43.08 -13.70
CA SER A 623 14.53 43.87 -14.94
C SER A 623 13.24 43.85 -15.76
N ALA A 624 12.33 42.92 -15.48
CA ALA A 624 11.06 42.78 -16.18
C ALA A 624 9.95 43.65 -15.55
N ARG A 625 8.84 43.82 -16.27
CA ARG A 625 7.58 44.29 -15.66
C ARG A 625 7.11 43.27 -14.63
N ALA A 626 6.44 43.73 -13.57
CA ALA A 626 6.04 42.89 -12.44
C ALA A 626 5.31 41.61 -12.89
N GLU A 627 4.37 41.72 -13.83
CA GLU A 627 3.61 40.61 -14.40
C GLU A 627 4.46 39.50 -15.08
N TRP A 628 5.66 39.84 -15.58
CA TRP A 628 6.56 38.92 -16.28
C TRP A 628 7.81 38.54 -15.48
N ALA A 629 7.96 39.08 -14.26
CA ALA A 629 9.18 38.94 -13.47
C ALA A 629 9.52 37.48 -13.16
N LEU A 630 8.53 36.70 -12.69
CA LEU A 630 8.73 35.29 -12.38
C LEU A 630 9.11 34.49 -13.64
N LYS A 631 8.33 34.61 -14.72
CA LYS A 631 8.60 33.90 -15.99
C LYS A 631 9.97 34.27 -16.57
N ARG A 632 10.39 35.53 -16.48
CA ARG A 632 11.73 35.98 -16.90
C ARG A 632 12.84 35.41 -16.03
N GLY A 633 12.62 35.34 -14.72
CA GLY A 633 13.53 34.66 -13.80
C GLY A 633 13.66 33.18 -14.12
N ALA A 634 12.53 32.49 -14.29
CA ALA A 634 12.48 31.06 -14.62
C ALA A 634 13.18 30.73 -15.95
N ALA A 635 12.99 31.55 -16.99
CA ALA A 635 13.69 31.38 -18.25
C ALA A 635 15.22 31.55 -18.13
N GLU A 636 15.68 32.49 -17.31
CA GLU A 636 17.10 32.65 -17.02
C GLU A 636 17.64 31.51 -16.16
N ALA A 637 16.86 31.05 -15.18
CA ALA A 637 17.18 29.91 -14.34
C ALA A 637 17.35 28.65 -15.19
N HIS A 638 16.38 28.35 -16.06
CA HIS A 638 16.45 27.25 -17.00
C HIS A 638 17.72 27.33 -17.87
N ARG A 639 17.99 28.50 -18.46
CA ARG A 639 19.19 28.73 -19.27
C ARG A 639 20.49 28.50 -18.50
N LEU A 640 20.56 28.96 -17.24
CA LEU A 640 21.73 28.77 -16.38
C LEU A 640 21.90 27.32 -15.94
N SER A 641 20.80 26.62 -15.67
CA SER A 641 20.78 25.19 -15.34
C SER A 641 21.34 24.38 -16.51
N THR A 642 20.86 24.63 -17.73
CA THR A 642 21.39 23.96 -18.94
C THR A 642 22.87 24.25 -19.14
N LEU A 643 23.30 25.51 -18.97
CA LEU A 643 24.72 25.85 -19.08
C LEU A 643 25.58 25.24 -17.97
N SER A 644 25.05 25.10 -16.75
CA SER A 644 25.75 24.43 -15.65
C SER A 644 25.90 22.95 -15.95
N SER A 645 24.84 22.29 -16.42
CA SER A 645 24.89 20.89 -16.84
C SER A 645 25.90 20.69 -17.98
N ASP A 646 25.94 21.59 -18.96
CA ASP A 646 26.95 21.58 -20.02
C ASP A 646 28.36 21.80 -19.45
N ALA A 647 28.54 22.72 -18.49
CA ALA A 647 29.82 23.00 -17.86
C ALA A 647 30.31 21.85 -16.98
N GLU A 648 29.41 21.23 -16.19
CA GLU A 648 29.66 20.05 -15.36
C GLU A 648 30.00 18.84 -16.23
N TYR A 649 29.34 18.67 -17.37
CA TYR A 649 29.73 17.67 -18.37
C TYR A 649 31.12 17.95 -18.92
N GLU A 650 31.44 19.19 -19.28
CA GLU A 650 32.77 19.58 -19.78
C GLU A 650 33.87 19.51 -18.72
N GLU A 651 33.53 19.75 -17.45
CA GLU A 651 34.41 19.58 -16.30
C GLU A 651 34.66 18.10 -16.04
N PHE A 652 33.62 17.28 -16.02
CA PHE A 652 33.76 15.83 -15.91
C PHE A 652 34.58 15.26 -17.08
N ARG A 653 34.30 15.69 -18.31
CA ARG A 653 35.08 15.34 -19.51
C ARG A 653 36.55 15.73 -19.40
N ARG A 654 36.86 16.89 -18.79
CA ARG A 654 38.23 17.32 -18.50
C ARG A 654 38.87 16.54 -17.36
N ALA A 655 38.11 16.23 -16.32
CA ALA A 655 38.56 15.47 -15.16
C ALA A 655 38.98 14.06 -15.57
N ILE A 656 38.25 13.42 -16.48
CA ILE A 656 38.61 12.09 -16.99
C ILE A 656 39.65 12.11 -18.13
N ALA A 657 40.05 13.28 -18.64
CA ALA A 657 41.02 13.37 -19.74
C ALA A 657 42.38 12.68 -19.49
N PRO A 658 42.90 12.58 -18.24
CA PRO A 658 44.08 11.77 -17.94
C PRO A 658 43.88 10.27 -18.17
N LEU A 659 42.64 9.78 -18.13
CA LEU A 659 42.27 8.42 -18.50
C LEU A 659 42.09 8.40 -20.03
N SER A 660 43.17 8.14 -20.76
CA SER A 660 43.19 8.21 -22.24
C SER A 660 42.17 7.29 -22.94
N GLN A 661 41.73 6.25 -22.25
CA GLN A 661 40.72 5.28 -22.69
C GLN A 661 39.27 5.70 -22.38
N ALA A 662 39.05 6.71 -21.53
CA ALA A 662 37.73 7.08 -21.04
C ALA A 662 37.04 8.13 -21.92
N THR A 663 35.74 7.99 -22.15
CA THR A 663 34.89 8.97 -22.84
C THR A 663 33.65 9.29 -22.00
N ALA A 664 33.42 10.57 -21.71
CA ALA A 664 32.27 11.01 -20.91
C ALA A 664 30.98 10.89 -21.71
N LEU A 665 29.96 10.26 -21.13
CA LEU A 665 28.63 10.11 -21.72
C LEU A 665 27.72 11.25 -21.24
N LYS A 666 27.11 11.96 -22.19
CA LYS A 666 26.21 13.08 -21.87
C LYS A 666 24.77 12.58 -21.77
N ASN A 667 24.25 12.46 -20.55
CA ASN A 667 22.81 12.26 -20.36
C ASN A 667 22.08 13.61 -20.48
N THR A 668 21.24 13.80 -21.51
CA THR A 668 20.40 15.01 -21.63
C THR A 668 19.23 14.91 -20.65
N GLN A 669 19.47 15.20 -19.37
CA GLN A 669 18.39 15.23 -18.37
C GLN A 669 17.53 16.49 -18.50
N THR A 670 16.29 16.37 -18.03
CA THR A 670 15.43 17.53 -17.77
C THR A 670 16.12 18.40 -16.71
N PRO A 671 16.27 19.72 -16.89
CA PRO A 671 16.92 20.58 -15.91
C PRO A 671 16.26 20.43 -14.53
N GLY A 672 17.09 20.30 -13.47
CA GLY A 672 16.63 20.12 -12.09
C GLY A 672 16.77 18.71 -11.49
N LYS A 673 17.27 17.71 -12.23
CA LYS A 673 17.65 16.38 -11.69
C LYS A 673 19.17 16.28 -11.49
N PHE A 674 19.62 15.68 -10.39
CA PHE A 674 21.01 15.28 -10.21
C PHE A 674 21.28 14.08 -11.11
N GLY A 675 22.10 14.26 -12.14
CA GLY A 675 22.46 13.17 -13.05
C GLY A 675 23.59 12.32 -12.48
N THR A 676 23.41 11.00 -12.49
CA THR A 676 24.51 10.04 -12.35
C THR A 676 25.52 10.30 -13.47
N ARG A 677 26.79 10.48 -13.13
CA ARG A 677 27.85 10.68 -14.12
C ARG A 677 28.16 9.34 -14.77
N ALA A 678 28.46 9.33 -16.07
CA ALA A 678 28.79 8.09 -16.76
C ALA A 678 29.90 8.27 -17.78
N LEU A 679 30.71 7.23 -17.92
CA LEU A 679 31.78 7.17 -18.92
C LEU A 679 31.81 5.79 -19.59
N SER A 680 32.17 5.77 -20.87
CA SER A 680 32.61 4.55 -21.54
C SER A 680 34.13 4.43 -21.45
N TYR A 681 34.67 3.21 -21.32
CA TYR A 681 36.11 2.98 -21.16
C TYR A 681 36.62 1.94 -22.15
N GLU A 682 37.43 2.36 -23.13
CA GLU A 682 37.93 1.50 -24.20
C GLU A 682 39.16 0.68 -23.76
N VAL A 683 39.06 -0.64 -23.78
CA VAL A 683 40.18 -1.55 -23.54
C VAL A 683 40.68 -2.16 -24.85
N ALA A 684 42.00 -2.40 -24.94
CA ALA A 684 42.58 -3.02 -26.13
C ALA A 684 42.23 -4.52 -26.20
N THR A 685 42.17 -5.15 -25.03
CA THR A 685 41.64 -6.50 -24.84
C THR A 685 40.73 -6.55 -23.62
N VAL A 686 39.74 -7.44 -23.62
CA VAL A 686 38.83 -7.64 -22.49
C VAL A 686 39.59 -8.08 -21.22
N LEU A 687 40.71 -8.76 -21.39
CA LEU A 687 41.53 -9.28 -20.30
C LEU A 687 42.18 -8.18 -19.45
N GLU A 688 42.39 -6.99 -20.02
CA GLU A 688 42.96 -5.83 -19.32
C GLU A 688 41.92 -5.09 -18.45
N TRP A 689 40.63 -5.45 -18.58
CA TRP A 689 39.54 -4.74 -17.91
C TRP A 689 39.69 -4.66 -16.38
N PRO A 690 40.02 -5.73 -15.63
CA PRO A 690 40.15 -5.65 -14.18
C PRO A 690 41.21 -4.64 -13.74
N GLN A 691 42.34 -4.58 -14.44
CA GLN A 691 43.41 -3.62 -14.16
C GLN A 691 42.91 -2.19 -14.38
N HIS A 692 42.29 -1.93 -15.53
CA HIS A 692 41.76 -0.61 -15.86
C HIS A 692 40.62 -0.18 -14.95
N LEU A 693 39.76 -1.10 -14.50
CA LEU A 693 38.74 -0.81 -13.51
C LEU A 693 39.38 -0.37 -12.19
N GLY A 694 40.47 -1.03 -11.76
CA GLY A 694 41.27 -0.61 -10.61
C GLY A 694 41.82 0.81 -10.76
N GLU A 695 42.36 1.15 -11.93
CA GLU A 695 42.85 2.49 -12.26
C GLU A 695 41.71 3.53 -12.18
N VAL A 696 40.52 3.23 -12.69
CA VAL A 696 39.36 4.13 -12.62
C VAL A 696 38.88 4.31 -11.18
N ILE A 697 38.86 3.25 -10.37
CA ILE A 697 38.48 3.31 -8.96
C ILE A 697 39.47 4.20 -8.19
N GLU A 698 40.78 3.95 -8.31
CA GLU A 698 41.82 4.74 -7.65
C GLU A 698 41.78 6.21 -8.09
N PHE A 699 41.58 6.44 -9.40
CA PHE A 699 41.40 7.78 -9.95
C PHE A 699 40.17 8.48 -9.37
N SER A 700 39.05 7.76 -9.22
CA SER A 700 37.80 8.31 -8.64
C SER A 700 37.97 8.71 -7.17
N ILE A 701 38.73 7.93 -6.39
CA ILE A 701 39.03 8.24 -4.99
C ILE A 701 39.90 9.50 -4.91
N THR A 702 40.98 9.53 -5.71
CA THR A 702 41.96 10.63 -5.70
C THR A 702 41.37 11.95 -6.23
N ASN A 703 40.39 11.87 -7.12
CA ASN A 703 39.77 13.03 -7.78
C ASN A 703 38.29 13.19 -7.43
N SER A 704 37.86 12.75 -6.24
CA SER A 704 36.44 12.69 -5.83
C SER A 704 35.68 14.02 -5.98
N GLU A 705 36.32 15.17 -5.74
CA GLU A 705 35.71 16.49 -5.96
C GLU A 705 35.31 16.74 -7.42
N SER A 706 36.14 16.29 -8.36
CA SER A 706 35.95 16.49 -9.80
C SER A 706 35.20 15.35 -10.48
N MET A 707 35.32 14.13 -9.96
CA MET A 707 34.71 12.89 -10.46
C MET A 707 33.30 12.67 -9.92
N GLY A 708 33.00 13.16 -8.71
CA GLY A 708 31.74 12.93 -8.02
C GLY A 708 31.72 11.57 -7.31
N ASN A 709 30.70 11.36 -6.49
CA ASN A 709 30.59 10.18 -5.62
C ASN A 709 29.82 9.01 -6.25
N ASP A 710 29.24 9.20 -7.44
CA ASP A 710 28.39 8.20 -8.11
C ASP A 710 28.64 8.24 -9.62
N ILE A 711 29.29 7.19 -10.12
CA ILE A 711 29.78 7.11 -11.50
C ILE A 711 29.45 5.74 -12.08
N VAL A 712 28.88 5.70 -13.28
CA VAL A 712 28.68 4.48 -14.04
C VAL A 712 29.78 4.34 -15.09
N VAL A 713 30.44 3.18 -15.11
CA VAL A 713 31.51 2.85 -16.04
C VAL A 713 31.06 1.72 -16.96
N ALA A 714 31.02 2.00 -18.25
CA ALA A 714 30.62 1.07 -19.30
C ALA A 714 31.85 0.66 -20.14
N PRO A 715 32.46 -0.51 -19.91
CA PRO A 715 33.64 -0.91 -20.65
C PRO A 715 33.32 -1.25 -22.12
N THR A 716 34.21 -0.85 -23.02
CA THR A 716 34.10 -1.08 -24.47
C THR A 716 35.37 -1.73 -25.00
N CYS A 717 35.25 -2.55 -26.05
CA CYS A 717 36.39 -3.15 -26.73
C CYS A 717 36.11 -3.14 -28.24
N GLN A 718 37.04 -2.61 -29.03
CA GLN A 718 36.85 -2.38 -30.47
C GLN A 718 35.59 -1.53 -30.76
N GLY A 719 35.27 -0.59 -29.87
CA GLY A 719 34.07 0.27 -29.95
C GLY A 719 32.73 -0.43 -29.65
N LEU A 720 32.74 -1.68 -29.19
CA LEU A 720 31.54 -2.44 -28.81
C LEU A 720 31.39 -2.48 -27.29
N LEU A 721 30.16 -2.30 -26.79
CA LEU A 721 29.86 -2.39 -25.35
C LEU A 721 30.03 -3.84 -24.85
N LEU A 722 30.77 -3.99 -23.76
CA LEU A 722 30.91 -5.26 -23.04
C LEU A 722 29.72 -5.46 -22.10
N ALA A 723 28.56 -5.76 -22.68
CA ALA A 723 27.32 -5.97 -21.94
C ALA A 723 27.47 -7.02 -20.82
N GLY A 724 27.04 -6.68 -19.61
CA GLY A 724 27.15 -7.52 -18.41
C GLY A 724 28.45 -7.32 -17.62
N MET A 725 29.30 -6.38 -18.01
CA MET A 725 30.55 -6.02 -17.32
C MET A 725 30.56 -4.57 -16.79
N GLU A 726 29.41 -3.89 -16.83
CA GLU A 726 29.26 -2.52 -16.38
C GLU A 726 29.29 -2.41 -14.86
N VAL A 727 29.91 -1.34 -14.37
CA VAL A 727 30.19 -1.14 -12.95
C VAL A 727 29.70 0.23 -12.51
N ARG A 728 29.02 0.28 -11.36
CA ARG A 728 28.71 1.52 -10.66
C ARG A 728 29.74 1.74 -9.55
N ILE A 729 30.46 2.84 -9.62
CA ILE A 729 31.39 3.26 -8.58
C ILE A 729 30.68 4.25 -7.67
N TYR A 730 30.48 3.86 -6.41
CA TYR A 730 29.87 4.71 -5.38
C TYR A 730 30.83 4.89 -4.21
N ASN A 731 31.20 6.14 -3.91
CA ASN A 731 32.20 6.49 -2.88
C ASN A 731 33.51 5.67 -3.01
N GLY A 732 34.02 5.51 -4.23
CA GLY A 732 35.25 4.77 -4.49
C GLY A 732 35.14 3.25 -4.37
N LYS A 733 33.93 2.69 -4.27
CA LYS A 733 33.69 1.24 -4.30
C LYS A 733 32.94 0.86 -5.57
N ALA A 734 33.42 -0.17 -6.26
CA ALA A 734 32.81 -0.72 -7.45
C ALA A 734 31.71 -1.74 -7.12
N TRP A 735 30.56 -1.61 -7.76
CA TRP A 735 29.42 -2.52 -7.67
C TRP A 735 29.06 -3.01 -9.08
N PRO A 736 28.97 -4.32 -9.31
CA PRO A 736 28.58 -4.87 -10.62
C PRO A 736 27.11 -4.59 -10.92
N GLY A 737 26.77 -4.42 -12.21
CA GLY A 737 25.37 -4.34 -12.67
C GLY A 737 24.73 -2.95 -12.51
N ALA A 738 25.22 -1.97 -13.26
CA ALA A 738 24.58 -0.66 -13.33
C ALA A 738 23.32 -0.70 -14.20
N ASP A 739 22.21 -0.08 -13.75
CA ASP A 739 21.05 0.18 -14.60
C ASP A 739 21.41 1.26 -15.64
N LEU A 740 21.30 0.89 -16.91
CA LEU A 740 21.66 1.71 -18.05
C LEU A 740 20.45 2.20 -18.85
N ASP A 741 19.22 1.95 -18.40
CA ASP A 741 18.02 2.25 -19.20
C ASP A 741 17.91 3.73 -19.55
N GLU A 742 18.24 4.62 -18.61
CA GLU A 742 18.28 6.08 -18.86
C GLU A 742 19.39 6.51 -19.83
N MET A 743 20.40 5.66 -20.06
CA MET A 743 21.58 5.94 -20.88
C MET A 743 21.61 5.16 -22.19
N ARG A 744 20.60 4.33 -22.45
CA ARG A 744 20.52 3.45 -23.63
C ARG A 744 20.65 4.20 -24.96
N ALA A 745 20.21 5.45 -25.02
CA ALA A 745 20.30 6.28 -26.22
C ALA A 745 21.72 6.78 -26.54
N VAL A 746 22.63 6.75 -25.57
CA VAL A 746 24.01 7.28 -25.70
C VAL A 746 25.10 6.21 -25.55
N LEU A 747 24.71 4.95 -25.30
CA LEU A 747 25.65 3.84 -25.18
C LEU A 747 26.05 3.27 -26.55
N PRO A 748 27.29 2.76 -26.69
CA PRO A 748 27.73 2.05 -27.88
C PRO A 748 26.89 0.79 -28.15
N PRO A 749 26.87 0.29 -29.41
CA PRO A 749 26.18 -0.96 -29.73
C PRO A 749 26.81 -2.14 -28.98
N THR A 750 25.98 -3.10 -28.59
CA THR A 750 26.42 -4.33 -27.92
C THR A 750 26.86 -5.38 -28.93
N SER A 751 27.95 -6.10 -28.63
CA SER A 751 28.33 -7.30 -29.37
C SER A 751 27.51 -8.50 -28.89
N PRO A 752 27.07 -9.41 -29.78
CA PRO A 752 26.72 -10.77 -29.39
C PRO A 752 27.92 -11.41 -28.67
N ALA A 753 27.65 -12.14 -27.58
CA ALA A 753 28.68 -12.83 -26.83
C ALA A 753 28.19 -14.22 -26.39
N PRO A 754 27.93 -15.11 -27.38
CA PRO A 754 27.26 -16.37 -27.13
C PRO A 754 28.09 -17.31 -26.24
N LEU A 755 29.42 -17.34 -26.33
CA LEU A 755 30.23 -18.18 -25.43
C LEU A 755 30.24 -17.61 -24.01
N PHE A 756 30.43 -16.29 -23.88
CA PHE A 756 30.37 -15.58 -22.60
C PHE A 756 29.04 -15.79 -21.89
N ASP A 757 27.92 -15.65 -22.59
CA ASP A 757 26.58 -15.81 -22.00
C ASP A 757 26.37 -17.22 -21.46
N GLN A 758 26.84 -18.25 -22.17
CA GLN A 758 26.74 -19.65 -21.71
C GLN A 758 27.69 -19.96 -20.56
N VAL A 759 28.94 -19.46 -20.60
CA VAL A 759 29.91 -19.65 -19.50
C VAL A 759 29.46 -18.94 -18.24
N ARG A 760 28.98 -17.70 -18.34
CA ARG A 760 28.39 -16.95 -17.23
C ARG A 760 27.16 -17.67 -16.68
N GLY A 761 26.24 -18.10 -17.54
CA GLY A 761 25.08 -18.89 -17.13
C GLY A 761 25.45 -20.20 -16.43
N ALA A 762 26.53 -20.87 -16.86
CA ALA A 762 27.03 -22.07 -16.20
C ALA A 762 27.60 -21.76 -14.80
N PHE A 763 28.38 -20.68 -14.64
CA PHE A 763 28.88 -20.25 -13.32
C PHE A 763 27.77 -19.78 -12.39
N ASP A 764 26.78 -19.06 -12.90
CA ASP A 764 25.59 -18.65 -12.13
C ASP A 764 24.83 -19.89 -11.63
N ALA A 765 24.63 -20.89 -12.48
CA ALA A 765 24.01 -22.17 -12.12
C ALA A 765 24.85 -22.96 -11.11
N LEU A 766 26.19 -23.01 -11.27
CA LEU A 766 27.08 -23.63 -10.29
C LEU A 766 26.99 -22.91 -8.94
N SER A 767 27.05 -21.58 -8.91
CA SER A 767 26.90 -20.77 -7.70
C SER A 767 25.59 -21.06 -6.96
N GLN A 768 24.48 -21.21 -7.69
CA GLN A 768 23.19 -21.65 -7.13
C GLN A 768 23.28 -23.06 -6.50
N LEU A 769 23.95 -24.02 -7.16
CA LEU A 769 24.14 -25.36 -6.61
C LEU A 769 25.04 -25.37 -5.35
N TYR A 770 26.10 -24.57 -5.34
CA TYR A 770 26.96 -24.36 -4.18
C TYR A 770 26.21 -23.68 -3.02
N THR A 771 25.29 -22.77 -3.33
CA THR A 771 24.40 -22.15 -2.33
C THR A 771 23.51 -23.22 -1.68
N ALA A 772 22.90 -24.10 -2.48
CA ALA A 772 22.07 -25.18 -1.96
C ALA A 772 22.85 -26.27 -1.20
N ARG A 773 24.17 -26.39 -1.42
CA ARG A 773 25.04 -27.39 -0.77
C ARG A 773 25.10 -27.23 0.75
N ASP A 774 25.10 -25.99 1.23
CA ASP A 774 25.32 -25.66 2.64
C ASP A 774 24.00 -25.68 3.46
N LEU A 775 22.88 -26.02 2.83
CA LEU A 775 21.59 -26.15 3.50
C LEU A 775 21.53 -27.41 4.39
N PRO A 776 20.86 -27.34 5.57
CA PRO A 776 20.58 -28.50 6.38
C PRO A 776 19.86 -29.62 5.60
N THR A 777 20.13 -30.89 5.93
CA THR A 777 19.53 -32.03 5.21
C THR A 777 18.00 -32.05 5.25
N SER A 778 17.38 -31.48 6.29
CA SER A 778 15.93 -31.30 6.38
C SER A 778 15.39 -30.40 5.26
N GLN A 779 16.10 -29.33 4.91
CA GLN A 779 15.72 -28.36 3.88
C GLN A 779 15.74 -28.98 2.48
N LEU A 780 16.70 -29.87 2.20
CA LEU A 780 16.83 -30.55 0.91
C LEU A 780 15.61 -31.41 0.53
N ARG A 781 14.71 -31.69 1.47
CA ARG A 781 13.45 -32.44 1.23
C ARG A 781 12.28 -31.53 0.86
N ILE A 782 12.42 -30.22 1.01
CA ILE A 782 11.36 -29.26 0.68
C ILE A 782 11.23 -29.18 -0.86
N PRO A 783 10.02 -29.36 -1.43
CA PRO A 783 9.83 -29.40 -2.88
C PRO A 783 10.41 -28.22 -3.64
N THR A 784 10.28 -27.00 -3.12
CA THR A 784 10.82 -25.78 -3.75
C THR A 784 12.35 -25.80 -3.84
N ILE A 785 13.03 -26.27 -2.79
CA ILE A 785 14.51 -26.36 -2.76
C ILE A 785 14.98 -27.51 -3.67
N ALA A 786 14.28 -28.63 -3.65
CA ALA A 786 14.54 -29.74 -4.55
C ALA A 786 14.39 -29.31 -6.02
N GLN A 787 13.33 -28.54 -6.34
CA GLN A 787 13.11 -28.01 -7.67
C GLN A 787 14.18 -26.97 -8.06
N PHE A 788 14.52 -26.03 -7.18
CA PHE A 788 15.61 -25.08 -7.39
C PHE A 788 16.92 -25.80 -7.75
N LYS A 789 17.27 -26.87 -7.03
CA LYS A 789 18.46 -27.67 -7.33
C LYS A 789 18.36 -28.34 -8.71
N ILE A 790 17.20 -28.89 -9.07
CA ILE A 790 16.96 -29.50 -10.38
C ILE A 790 17.09 -28.44 -11.49
N ASP A 791 16.50 -27.26 -11.31
CA ASP A 791 16.52 -26.18 -12.30
C ASP A 791 17.95 -25.65 -12.50
N ALA A 792 18.70 -25.48 -11.42
CA ALA A 792 20.12 -25.11 -11.50
C ALA A 792 20.95 -26.21 -12.18
N GLN A 793 20.70 -27.50 -11.89
CA GLN A 793 21.35 -28.62 -12.58
C GLN A 793 21.02 -28.66 -14.07
N GLN A 794 19.76 -28.42 -14.45
CA GLN A 794 19.32 -28.39 -15.85
C GLN A 794 19.90 -27.19 -16.59
N THR A 795 19.91 -26.02 -15.95
CA THR A 795 20.52 -24.80 -16.51
C THR A 795 22.01 -25.00 -16.74
N PHE A 796 22.72 -25.58 -15.78
CA PHE A 796 24.12 -25.95 -15.94
C PHE A 796 24.32 -26.96 -17.07
N ALA A 797 23.52 -28.03 -17.12
CA ALA A 797 23.63 -29.04 -18.18
C ALA A 797 23.36 -28.45 -19.57
N ALA A 798 22.35 -27.59 -19.72
CA ALA A 798 22.03 -26.91 -20.97
C ALA A 798 23.17 -25.97 -21.41
N ALA A 799 23.68 -25.15 -20.48
CA ALA A 799 24.82 -24.28 -20.74
C ALA A 799 26.06 -25.10 -21.15
N MET A 800 26.31 -26.24 -20.50
CA MET A 800 27.39 -27.15 -20.86
C MET A 800 27.23 -27.75 -22.27
N VAL A 801 26.02 -28.13 -22.68
CA VAL A 801 25.75 -28.63 -24.04
C VAL A 801 26.07 -27.54 -25.08
N GLU A 802 25.64 -26.31 -24.82
CA GLU A 802 25.94 -25.18 -25.71
C GLU A 802 27.44 -24.89 -25.76
N VAL A 803 28.13 -24.83 -24.60
CA VAL A 803 29.59 -24.68 -24.52
C VAL A 803 30.32 -25.81 -25.26
N GLU A 804 29.80 -27.03 -25.20
CA GLU A 804 30.34 -28.20 -25.92
C GLU A 804 30.21 -28.10 -27.44
N SER A 805 29.18 -27.39 -27.93
CA SER A 805 28.95 -27.18 -29.37
C SER A 805 29.96 -26.24 -30.03
N PHE A 806 30.64 -25.38 -29.25
CA PHE A 806 31.67 -24.48 -29.77
C PHE A 806 32.93 -25.24 -30.22
N PRO A 807 33.69 -24.70 -31.19
CA PRO A 807 34.90 -25.34 -31.72
C PRO A 807 35.88 -25.71 -30.61
N SER A 808 36.39 -26.94 -30.60
CA SER A 808 37.34 -27.40 -29.59
C SER A 808 38.74 -26.85 -29.88
N ASP A 809 39.12 -25.82 -29.13
CA ASP A 809 40.42 -25.15 -29.11
C ASP A 809 40.91 -25.00 -27.66
N ALA A 810 42.13 -24.48 -27.46
CA ALA A 810 42.74 -24.39 -26.13
C ALA A 810 41.85 -23.68 -25.09
N VAL A 811 41.20 -22.57 -25.49
CA VAL A 811 40.29 -21.78 -24.63
C VAL A 811 39.07 -22.59 -24.23
N THR A 812 38.34 -23.12 -25.22
CA THR A 812 37.11 -23.87 -24.94
C THR A 812 37.39 -25.18 -24.20
N ILE A 813 38.55 -25.82 -24.40
CA ILE A 813 38.99 -26.99 -23.63
C ILE A 813 39.19 -26.62 -22.16
N GLU A 814 39.87 -25.50 -21.90
CA GLU A 814 40.16 -25.04 -20.55
C GLU A 814 38.89 -24.61 -19.80
N LEU A 815 38.00 -23.84 -20.46
CA LEU A 815 36.68 -23.49 -19.90
C LEU A 815 35.85 -24.73 -19.55
N LYS A 816 35.81 -25.73 -20.45
CA LYS A 816 35.13 -27.02 -20.21
C LYS A 816 35.78 -27.80 -19.06
N ARG A 817 37.11 -27.74 -18.92
CA ARG A 817 37.85 -28.39 -17.82
C ARG A 817 37.46 -27.77 -16.48
N LEU A 818 37.49 -26.44 -16.41
CA LEU A 818 37.20 -25.67 -15.20
C LEU A 818 35.74 -25.84 -14.75
N LEU A 819 34.78 -25.69 -15.65
CA LEU A 819 33.35 -25.89 -15.34
C LEU A 819 33.07 -27.32 -14.82
N ARG A 820 33.72 -28.35 -15.41
CA ARG A 820 33.60 -29.73 -14.94
C ARG A 820 34.35 -30.02 -13.64
N GLN A 821 35.37 -29.22 -13.31
CA GLN A 821 36.05 -29.30 -12.03
C GLN A 821 35.12 -28.75 -10.94
N PHE A 822 34.63 -27.52 -11.09
CA PHE A 822 33.69 -26.93 -10.15
C PHE A 822 32.41 -27.76 -9.98
N ALA A 823 31.91 -28.40 -11.04
CA ALA A 823 30.77 -29.31 -10.95
C ALA A 823 31.04 -30.55 -10.09
N ARG A 824 32.27 -31.09 -10.11
CA ARG A 824 32.67 -32.23 -9.27
C ARG A 824 32.84 -31.80 -7.81
N ASP A 825 33.39 -30.61 -7.60
CA ASP A 825 33.68 -30.06 -6.28
C ASP A 825 32.39 -29.75 -5.47
N ILE A 826 31.22 -29.66 -6.13
CA ILE A 826 29.91 -29.58 -5.44
C ILE A 826 29.66 -30.82 -4.56
N GLU A 827 30.12 -32.00 -4.98
CA GLU A 827 29.93 -33.25 -4.26
C GLU A 827 30.95 -33.45 -3.12
N ASP A 828 32.03 -32.66 -3.09
CA ASP A 828 33.04 -32.68 -2.02
C ASP A 828 32.76 -31.58 -0.98
N LEU A 829 32.31 -31.97 0.20
CA LEU A 829 32.04 -31.05 1.31
C LEU A 829 33.31 -30.34 1.84
N ASN A 830 34.51 -30.82 1.51
CA ASN A 830 35.77 -30.18 1.89
C ASN A 830 36.28 -29.21 0.81
N ALA A 831 35.68 -29.20 -0.38
CA ALA A 831 36.07 -28.29 -1.44
C ALA A 831 35.55 -26.87 -1.15
N PRO A 832 36.32 -25.82 -1.52
CA PRO A 832 35.91 -24.43 -1.37
C PRO A 832 34.50 -24.18 -1.91
N ASN A 833 33.69 -23.41 -1.17
CA ASN A 833 32.36 -23.05 -1.66
C ASN A 833 32.51 -21.90 -2.66
N LEU A 834 32.30 -22.17 -3.96
CA LEU A 834 32.39 -21.14 -5.01
C LEU A 834 31.47 -19.94 -4.73
N ALA A 835 30.22 -20.17 -4.28
CA ALA A 835 29.29 -19.08 -3.98
C ALA A 835 29.78 -18.22 -2.82
N SER A 836 30.35 -18.83 -1.77
CA SER A 836 31.00 -18.10 -0.67
C SER A 836 32.20 -17.30 -1.15
N ALA A 837 33.06 -17.88 -2.01
CA ALA A 837 34.25 -17.22 -2.55
C ALA A 837 33.88 -16.01 -3.41
N LEU A 838 32.85 -16.14 -4.26
CA LEU A 838 32.32 -15.03 -5.07
C LEU A 838 31.82 -13.88 -4.19
N VAL A 839 31.09 -14.19 -3.12
CA VAL A 839 30.61 -13.18 -2.16
C VAL A 839 31.78 -12.52 -1.42
N ALA A 840 32.73 -13.32 -0.93
CA ALA A 840 33.83 -12.85 -0.12
C ALA A 840 34.74 -11.88 -0.88
N GLY A 841 35.11 -12.20 -2.12
CA GLY A 841 35.91 -11.27 -2.92
C GLY A 841 35.13 -10.04 -3.39
N LEU A 842 33.82 -10.14 -3.64
CA LEU A 842 33.01 -8.99 -4.01
C LEU A 842 32.82 -7.98 -2.86
N LEU A 843 32.55 -8.46 -1.65
CA LEU A 843 32.21 -7.60 -0.51
C LEU A 843 33.40 -7.26 0.39
N PHE A 844 34.35 -8.17 0.52
CA PHE A 844 35.46 -8.07 1.48
C PHE A 844 36.83 -7.97 0.80
N GLY A 845 36.91 -8.10 -0.53
CA GLY A 845 38.17 -8.00 -1.27
C GLY A 845 39.16 -9.11 -0.91
N GLU A 846 38.66 -10.27 -0.50
CA GLU A 846 39.50 -11.44 -0.21
C GLU A 846 39.97 -12.11 -1.51
N ASP A 847 41.28 -12.38 -1.58
CA ASP A 847 41.91 -13.08 -2.71
C ASP A 847 41.63 -14.59 -2.60
N ASP A 848 40.50 -15.04 -3.17
CA ASP A 848 40.16 -16.46 -3.31
C ASP A 848 40.52 -16.99 -4.71
N ALA A 849 41.22 -18.14 -4.75
CA ALA A 849 41.65 -18.75 -6.00
C ALA A 849 40.48 -19.10 -6.94
N SER A 850 39.34 -19.54 -6.41
CA SER A 850 38.15 -19.87 -7.20
C SER A 850 37.50 -18.63 -7.83
N LEU A 851 37.54 -17.48 -7.14
CA LEU A 851 37.07 -16.20 -7.72
C LEU A 851 37.98 -15.74 -8.85
N LEU A 852 39.30 -15.84 -8.68
CA LEU A 852 40.27 -15.49 -9.72
C LEU A 852 40.10 -16.38 -10.96
N GLU A 853 39.96 -17.70 -10.77
CA GLU A 853 39.72 -18.65 -11.86
C GLU A 853 38.39 -18.39 -12.58
N THR A 854 37.32 -18.10 -11.84
CA THR A 854 36.01 -17.79 -12.44
C THR A 854 36.05 -16.48 -13.22
N THR A 855 36.66 -15.44 -12.65
CA THR A 855 36.80 -14.13 -13.30
C THR A 855 37.64 -14.25 -14.57
N ALA A 856 38.78 -14.96 -14.50
CA ALA A 856 39.62 -15.22 -15.67
C ALA A 856 38.87 -15.98 -16.76
N ALA A 857 38.10 -17.01 -16.41
CA ALA A 857 37.30 -17.78 -17.36
C ALA A 857 36.22 -16.95 -18.06
N VAL A 858 35.50 -16.11 -17.31
CA VAL A 858 34.47 -15.21 -17.86
C VAL A 858 35.09 -14.16 -18.80
N LEU A 859 36.22 -13.57 -18.42
CA LEU A 859 36.96 -12.62 -19.27
C LEU A 859 37.50 -13.29 -20.54
N LEU A 860 38.02 -14.51 -20.42
CA LEU A 860 38.55 -15.27 -21.56
C LEU A 860 37.45 -15.67 -22.54
N ALA A 861 36.29 -16.09 -22.03
CA ALA A 861 35.11 -16.37 -22.87
C ALA A 861 34.65 -15.11 -23.63
N ARG A 862 34.60 -13.96 -22.95
CA ARG A 862 34.25 -12.69 -23.59
C ARG A 862 35.30 -12.25 -24.62
N GLN A 863 36.58 -12.43 -24.33
CA GLN A 863 37.67 -12.15 -25.26
C GLN A 863 37.58 -13.05 -26.50
N TRP A 864 37.19 -14.32 -26.34
CA TRP A 864 37.03 -15.26 -27.45
C TRP A 864 35.91 -14.85 -28.40
N ASP A 865 34.78 -14.36 -27.87
CA ASP A 865 33.65 -13.86 -28.68
C ASP A 865 34.02 -12.59 -29.48
N ILE A 866 34.92 -11.77 -28.96
CA ILE A 866 35.36 -10.52 -29.61
C ILE A 866 36.55 -10.75 -30.56
N ASP A 867 37.62 -11.37 -30.08
CA ASP A 867 38.80 -11.74 -30.86
C ASP A 867 39.39 -13.08 -30.37
N ARG A 868 38.96 -14.14 -31.05
CA ARG A 868 39.40 -15.52 -30.83
C ARG A 868 40.91 -15.73 -30.92
N LYS A 869 41.64 -14.98 -31.76
CA LYS A 869 43.10 -15.18 -31.90
C LYS A 869 43.84 -14.70 -30.66
N VAL A 870 43.42 -13.55 -30.11
CA VAL A 870 43.98 -12.99 -28.88
C VAL A 870 43.69 -13.93 -27.71
N ALA A 871 42.47 -14.45 -27.61
CA ALA A 871 42.10 -15.41 -26.57
C ALA A 871 42.97 -16.69 -26.60
N LEU A 872 43.26 -17.22 -27.79
CA LEU A 872 44.13 -18.40 -27.95
C LEU A 872 45.59 -18.11 -27.58
N ALA A 873 46.12 -16.94 -27.96
CA ALA A 873 47.50 -16.58 -27.68
C ALA A 873 47.81 -16.45 -26.18
N VAL A 874 46.81 -16.16 -25.35
CA VAL A 874 46.98 -16.05 -23.89
C VAL A 874 47.29 -17.42 -23.26
N LEU A 875 46.65 -18.49 -23.72
CA LEU A 875 46.89 -19.84 -23.20
C LEU A 875 48.14 -20.51 -23.79
N ASP A 876 48.63 -20.05 -24.95
CA ASP A 876 49.87 -20.53 -25.55
C ASP A 876 51.13 -19.85 -24.95
N ALA A 877 50.95 -18.77 -24.16
CA ALA A 877 52.01 -17.98 -23.54
C ALA A 877 52.30 -18.34 -22.07
N GLU A 878 51.41 -19.12 -21.43
CA GLU A 878 51.60 -19.80 -20.15
C GLU A 878 52.16 -21.22 -20.35
#